data_AF-A0A8T4FQC7-F1
#
_entry.id   AF-A0A8T4FQC7-F1
#
_cell.length_a   1.000
_cell.length_b   1.000
_cell.length_c   1.000
_cell.angle_alpha   90.00
_cell.angle_beta   90.00
_cell.angle_gamma   90.00
#
_symmetry.space_group_name_H-M   'P 1'
#
loop_
_entity.id
_entity.type
_entity.pdbx_description
1 polymer ?
#
loop_
_entity_poly.entity_id
_entity_poly.type
_entity_poly.pdbx_seq_one_letter_code
_entity_poly.pdbx_strand_id
1 'polypeptide(L)'
;MKIGLELEVSRIGYVLYRNGMNPVINATAEAGEDLRNVVFTVRSDPPFIVEDSFKIDGLASGTRLDLREHMKISLDPSLLISAADAVPCRVTLEASLDDGSSESEFCDTEVLPFEFWPGFEYPDLIASFVTPTAERLTDVRASASDILKEWGMDPSLEGYQGDRDRVAAMAAAVYVAIQRMNVSYVVAPAGFETSGQRVRLPDVVVSTKEGTCLDMSVLYCSVLESIGINTFVFLFKGHACAGFWLVDEHMADTVSVDSSAITRLIRNHDACAVECTFMCAPGNTPFDDACKNALDRLDDSDSFISAVDVRKSRASISPLPTRRFDNGIWTVDRDESSGASAAPRSVGQVYEEIEDRTLTRVDLWKRELLDTTSRNPLVNMKVGAKAVPLLVSDVAAFEDMFSEGGQFTILSKPQDWNGSKIYEERPFETEAYVCNYENAYRDEVARGWVRTPLGETDTTASLKSIYRLYKKEMEESGCNSLFVTVGVLRWYETKGDKIPRYSPLILIPAELIKKQKGYTVVRFDEESVFNVTLAEKLRQEYEINIPGIDPLPLDEQGVNVDRITQNVRRCIEGQEGWEVLDGAALGVFSFSQYAMWVDIDRNIDRLRENPVVDALVSGSVYHADAELDADADPYGLCLTVAADGSQIKAVRAAGEGKTFVMHGPPGTGKSQTITNLITNAMYQGKTVLFVAEKRAALEVVQKRLDGIGVGNHCLELHSDKTEKTKVLEQLRKAMEPAKEYDAAKLDDAIANLNSMRSRLVAYVTDLHKRREWGFSAYECISRYEAYDSSKAKDLRISPDTALSMRPEILGELEDDLLKAHQAYGIAQSMCDTGALESIHADVLAASLQFDIEEAMDDVARAAEEMEAVGKEMAASGIPVDPLDA
;
A
#
# COMPACT_ATOMS: atom_id res chain seq x y z
N MET A 1 -7.52 30.87 41.78
CA MET A 1 -7.22 30.20 40.49
C MET A 1 -5.93 30.81 39.96
N LYS A 2 -5.06 30.04 39.29
CA LYS A 2 -3.84 30.59 38.67
C LYS A 2 -3.98 30.51 37.15
N ILE A 3 -3.78 31.63 36.48
CA ILE A 3 -3.86 31.72 35.01
C ILE A 3 -2.46 32.01 34.47
N GLY A 4 -2.14 31.49 33.30
CA GLY A 4 -0.93 31.82 32.56
C GLY A 4 -1.27 32.22 31.13
N LEU A 5 -0.62 33.26 30.63
CA LEU A 5 -0.80 33.81 29.29
C LEU A 5 0.56 34.13 28.68
N GLU A 6 0.85 33.58 27.51
CA GLU A 6 2.09 33.84 26.77
C GLU A 6 1.80 33.92 25.25
N LEU A 7 2.48 34.82 24.55
CA LEU A 7 2.40 34.96 23.10
C LEU A 7 3.64 34.34 22.46
N GLU A 8 3.47 33.44 21.48
CA GLU A 8 4.61 32.88 20.75
C GLU A 8 5.29 33.93 19.85
N VAL A 9 4.52 34.90 19.35
CA VAL A 9 5.04 36.01 18.52
C VAL A 9 4.93 37.31 19.31
N SER A 10 6.08 37.94 19.55
CA SER A 10 6.18 39.16 20.36
C SER A 10 5.63 40.42 19.67
N ARG A 11 5.60 40.45 18.34
CA ARG A 11 5.20 41.60 17.51
C ARG A 11 4.29 41.13 16.36
N ILE A 12 3.16 41.80 16.15
CA ILE A 12 2.11 41.36 15.22
C ILE A 12 2.03 42.35 14.06
N GLY A 13 2.19 41.87 12.83
CA GLY A 13 2.13 42.71 11.62
C GLY A 13 1.04 42.27 10.66
N TYR A 14 0.58 43.18 9.81
CA TYR A 14 -0.40 42.83 8.76
C TYR A 14 0.13 41.76 7.80
N VAL A 15 1.44 41.76 7.50
CA VAL A 15 2.08 40.73 6.67
C VAL A 15 2.03 39.34 7.29
N LEU A 16 2.10 39.22 8.63
CA LEU A 16 1.96 37.95 9.33
C LEU A 16 0.49 37.48 9.26
N TYR A 17 -0.45 38.37 9.57
CA TYR A 17 -1.88 38.11 9.49
C TYR A 17 -2.32 37.65 8.09
N ARG A 18 -1.90 38.36 7.04
CA ARG A 18 -2.28 38.05 5.65
C ARG A 18 -1.80 36.67 5.19
N ASN A 19 -0.65 36.23 5.70
CA ASN A 19 -0.07 34.93 5.35
C ASN A 19 -0.38 33.85 6.41
N GLY A 20 -1.47 34.01 7.17
CA GLY A 20 -1.99 32.98 8.09
C GLY A 20 -1.15 32.75 9.35
N MET A 21 -0.13 33.57 9.61
CA MET A 21 0.68 33.51 10.83
C MET A 21 -0.04 34.26 11.95
N ASN A 22 -1.00 33.57 12.56
CA ASN A 22 -1.68 34.06 13.76
C ASN A 22 -0.78 33.92 14.99
N PRO A 23 -0.80 34.89 15.92
CA PRO A 23 -0.09 34.77 17.18
C PRO A 23 -0.69 33.62 17.97
N VAL A 24 0.10 32.57 18.21
CA VAL A 24 -0.31 31.49 19.11
C VAL A 24 -0.27 32.03 20.53
N ILE A 25 -1.41 31.96 21.21
CA ILE A 25 -1.54 32.35 22.60
C ILE A 25 -1.52 31.07 23.44
N ASN A 26 -0.47 30.88 24.21
CA ASN A 26 -0.38 29.83 25.21
C ASN A 26 -1.12 30.30 26.47
N ALA A 27 -2.35 29.82 26.61
CA ALA A 27 -3.26 30.15 27.70
C ALA A 27 -3.52 28.92 28.56
N THR A 28 -3.22 29.00 29.87
CA THR A 28 -3.44 27.89 30.80
C THR A 28 -4.13 28.35 32.07
N ALA A 29 -4.90 27.47 32.69
CA ALA A 29 -5.56 27.72 33.98
C ALA A 29 -5.35 26.54 34.93
N GLU A 30 -5.07 26.82 36.20
CA GLU A 30 -4.90 25.83 37.26
C GLU A 30 -5.80 26.19 38.45
N ALA A 31 -6.65 25.24 38.84
CA ALA A 31 -7.56 25.42 39.97
C ALA A 31 -6.91 24.97 41.28
N GLY A 32 -6.89 25.84 42.29
CA GLY A 32 -6.44 25.49 43.65
C GLY A 32 -7.51 24.79 44.49
N GLU A 33 -8.77 24.92 44.11
CA GLU A 33 -9.96 24.34 44.75
C GLU A 33 -10.97 23.95 43.66
N ASP A 34 -12.03 23.22 44.01
CA ASP A 34 -13.07 22.85 43.03
C ASP A 34 -13.89 24.08 42.64
N LEU A 35 -13.71 24.57 41.41
CA LEU A 35 -14.42 25.72 40.86
C LEU A 35 -15.60 25.26 39.99
N ARG A 36 -16.66 26.06 39.93
CA ARG A 36 -17.83 25.82 39.07
C ARG A 36 -18.16 27.08 38.29
N ASN A 37 -18.68 26.89 37.06
CA ASN A 37 -19.09 27.97 36.16
C ASN A 37 -18.01 29.04 35.95
N VAL A 38 -16.80 28.63 35.55
CA VAL A 38 -15.71 29.56 35.24
C VAL A 38 -15.89 30.07 33.81
N VAL A 39 -15.86 31.38 33.59
CA VAL A 39 -15.90 32.00 32.26
C VAL A 39 -14.56 32.66 31.96
N PHE A 40 -13.83 32.11 30.99
CA PHE A 40 -12.59 32.67 30.47
C PHE A 40 -12.91 33.62 29.33
N THR A 41 -12.32 34.81 29.31
CA THR A 41 -12.47 35.84 28.26
C THR A 41 -11.10 36.34 27.83
N VAL A 42 -10.85 36.35 26.53
CA VAL A 42 -9.61 36.90 25.95
C VAL A 42 -9.95 38.17 25.19
N ARG A 43 -9.21 39.24 25.45
CA ARG A 43 -9.37 40.54 24.79
C ARG A 43 -8.03 41.24 24.59
N SER A 44 -7.99 42.24 23.72
CA SER A 44 -6.84 43.13 23.59
C SER A 44 -7.20 44.61 23.64
N ASP A 45 -6.25 45.43 24.12
CA ASP A 45 -6.35 46.88 24.17
C ASP A 45 -5.07 47.54 23.60
N PRO A 46 -5.15 48.33 22.51
CA PRO A 46 -6.30 48.53 21.65
C PRO A 46 -6.80 47.23 20.98
N PRO A 47 -8.07 47.14 20.54
CA PRO A 47 -8.64 45.90 20.02
C PRO A 47 -8.01 45.51 18.68
N PHE A 48 -7.38 44.34 18.68
CA PHE A 48 -6.88 43.63 17.50
C PHE A 48 -7.17 42.12 17.57
N ILE A 49 -7.69 41.63 18.70
CA ILE A 49 -8.23 40.28 18.89
C ILE A 49 -9.74 40.44 18.99
N VAL A 50 -10.48 39.60 18.27
CA VAL A 50 -11.92 39.47 18.44
C VAL A 50 -12.16 38.88 19.82
N GLU A 51 -12.81 39.64 20.70
CA GLU A 51 -13.13 39.20 22.06
C GLU A 51 -13.94 37.89 22.00
N ASP A 52 -13.42 36.86 22.68
CA ASP A 52 -14.05 35.54 22.76
C ASP A 52 -14.11 35.08 24.21
N SER A 53 -15.17 34.35 24.54
CA SER A 53 -15.45 33.88 25.91
C SER A 53 -15.85 32.41 25.91
N PHE A 54 -15.23 31.63 26.79
CA PHE A 54 -15.49 30.20 26.97
C PHE A 54 -15.88 29.89 28.40
N LYS A 55 -16.97 29.12 28.58
CA LYS A 55 -17.50 28.74 29.88
C LYS A 55 -17.24 27.27 30.20
N ILE A 56 -16.86 26.98 31.44
CA ILE A 56 -16.65 25.64 31.97
C ILE A 56 -17.51 25.43 33.22
N ASP A 57 -18.29 24.35 33.22
CA ASP A 57 -19.23 24.06 34.30
C ASP A 57 -18.53 23.63 35.60
N GLY A 58 -17.35 23.00 35.53
CA GLY A 58 -16.56 22.64 36.70
C GLY A 58 -15.09 22.37 36.40
N LEU A 59 -14.20 22.86 37.26
CA LEU A 59 -12.75 22.66 37.21
C LEU A 59 -12.27 22.14 38.58
N ALA A 60 -11.85 20.88 38.62
CA ALA A 60 -11.44 20.22 39.86
C ALA A 60 -10.06 20.72 40.35
N SER A 61 -9.87 20.77 41.67
CA SER A 61 -8.62 21.16 42.31
C SER A 61 -7.42 20.35 41.80
N GLY A 62 -6.31 21.03 41.49
CA GLY A 62 -5.08 20.44 40.95
C GLY A 62 -5.12 20.12 39.45
N THR A 63 -6.23 20.41 38.76
CA THR A 63 -6.33 20.22 37.31
C THR A 63 -5.73 21.43 36.58
N ARG A 64 -4.79 21.16 35.67
CA ARG A 64 -4.29 22.15 34.71
C ARG A 64 -5.06 22.00 33.40
N LEU A 65 -5.67 23.10 32.96
CA LEU A 65 -6.42 23.21 31.73
C LEU A 65 -5.59 23.98 30.68
N ASP A 66 -5.53 23.43 29.47
CA ASP A 66 -5.04 24.13 28.29
C ASP A 66 -6.24 24.78 27.57
N LEU A 67 -6.28 26.10 27.54
CA LEU A 67 -7.41 26.84 26.98
C LEU A 67 -7.40 26.86 25.44
N ARG A 68 -6.30 26.42 24.80
CA ARG A 68 -6.18 26.35 23.33
C ARG A 68 -7.11 25.33 22.70
N GLU A 69 -7.48 24.27 23.43
CA GLU A 69 -8.45 23.27 22.95
C GLU A 69 -9.89 23.81 22.90
N HIS A 70 -10.13 24.97 23.50
CA HIS A 70 -11.47 25.48 23.75
C HIS A 70 -11.74 26.90 23.22
N MET A 71 -10.72 27.72 22.96
CA MET A 71 -10.86 29.09 22.47
C MET A 71 -10.23 29.26 21.08
N LYS A 72 -10.99 29.79 20.12
CA LYS A 72 -10.50 30.10 18.76
C LYS A 72 -10.17 31.59 18.66
N ILE A 73 -8.92 31.93 18.95
CA ILE A 73 -8.45 33.32 18.88
C ILE A 73 -8.43 33.78 17.41
N SER A 74 -9.24 34.80 17.12
CA SER A 74 -9.33 35.42 15.80
C SER A 74 -8.82 36.86 15.87
N LEU A 75 -8.10 37.31 14.86
CA LEU A 75 -7.60 38.69 14.79
C LEU A 75 -8.63 39.60 14.09
N ASP A 76 -8.81 40.80 14.64
CA ASP A 76 -9.48 41.91 13.98
C ASP A 76 -8.45 42.72 13.16
N PRO A 77 -8.54 42.73 11.82
CA PRO A 77 -7.55 43.39 10.98
C PRO A 77 -7.64 44.92 11.04
N SER A 78 -8.64 45.51 11.68
CA SER A 78 -8.87 46.97 11.68
C SER A 78 -7.66 47.76 12.21
N LEU A 79 -7.05 47.29 13.31
CA LEU A 79 -5.83 47.92 13.85
C LEU A 79 -4.61 47.65 12.97
N LEU A 80 -4.47 46.42 12.44
CA LEU A 80 -3.37 46.02 11.55
C LEU A 80 -3.37 46.83 10.24
N ILE A 81 -4.55 47.12 9.71
CA ILE A 81 -4.74 47.92 8.49
C ILE A 81 -4.52 49.40 8.78
N SER A 82 -4.92 49.92 9.94
CA SER A 82 -4.87 51.36 10.23
C SER A 82 -3.55 51.84 10.84
N ALA A 83 -2.76 50.95 11.44
CA ALA A 83 -1.49 51.29 12.07
C ALA A 83 -0.51 51.98 11.09
N ALA A 84 -0.14 53.22 11.42
CA ALA A 84 0.90 53.98 10.72
C ALA A 84 2.26 53.89 11.43
N ASP A 85 2.24 53.72 12.76
CA ASP A 85 3.38 53.52 13.65
C ASP A 85 3.17 52.25 14.49
N ALA A 86 4.22 51.78 15.16
CA ALA A 86 4.10 50.67 16.09
C ALA A 86 3.17 51.06 17.24
N VAL A 87 2.13 50.26 17.48
CA VAL A 87 1.11 50.50 18.50
C VAL A 87 1.33 49.49 19.62
N PRO A 88 1.71 49.91 20.84
CA PRO A 88 1.77 49.00 21.98
C PRO A 88 0.36 48.52 22.31
N CYS A 89 0.21 47.21 22.50
CA CYS A 89 -1.06 46.57 22.80
C CYS A 89 -0.88 45.63 23.99
N ARG A 90 -1.96 45.42 24.74
CA ARG A 90 -2.01 44.45 25.83
C ARG A 90 -3.05 43.39 25.53
N VAL A 91 -2.67 42.12 25.61
CA VAL A 91 -3.61 41.00 25.58
C VAL A 91 -3.90 40.59 27.02
N THR A 92 -5.18 40.46 27.37
CA THR A 92 -5.63 40.08 28.71
C THR A 92 -6.50 38.84 28.62
N LEU A 93 -6.17 37.85 29.45
CA LEU A 93 -7.00 36.67 29.72
C LEU A 93 -7.59 36.84 31.12
N GLU A 94 -8.90 36.96 31.18
CA GLU A 94 -9.66 37.12 32.42
C GLU A 94 -10.52 35.89 32.64
N ALA A 95 -10.54 35.38 33.86
CA ALA A 95 -11.40 34.27 34.25
C ALA A 95 -12.28 34.69 35.42
N SER A 96 -13.58 34.69 35.18
CA SER A 96 -14.61 35.15 36.10
C SER A 96 -15.42 33.99 36.67
N LEU A 97 -15.81 34.12 37.93
CA LEU A 97 -16.61 33.16 38.70
C LEU A 97 -17.98 33.75 39.02
N ASP A 98 -18.98 32.90 39.22
CA ASP A 98 -20.37 33.30 39.53
C ASP A 98 -20.50 34.14 40.82
N ASP A 99 -19.53 34.03 41.75
CA ASP A 99 -19.50 34.79 42.99
C ASP A 99 -18.97 36.22 42.83
N GLY A 100 -18.63 36.61 41.60
CA GLY A 100 -18.10 37.91 41.24
C GLY A 100 -16.58 38.05 41.43
N SER A 101 -15.87 36.99 41.80
CA SER A 101 -14.41 36.98 41.81
C SER A 101 -13.86 36.78 40.38
N SER A 102 -12.76 37.47 40.07
CA SER A 102 -12.09 37.40 38.78
C SER A 102 -10.59 37.36 38.97
N GLU A 103 -9.91 36.52 38.20
CA GLU A 103 -8.45 36.52 38.08
C GLU A 103 -8.09 36.90 36.65
N SER A 104 -7.05 37.70 36.46
CA SER A 104 -6.63 38.15 35.13
C SER A 104 -5.12 38.11 34.99
N GLU A 105 -4.65 37.61 33.85
CA GLU A 105 -3.24 37.65 33.44
C GLU A 105 -3.13 38.44 32.13
N PHE A 106 -2.02 39.14 31.93
CA PHE A 106 -1.79 39.92 30.72
C PHE A 106 -0.38 39.75 30.17
N CYS A 107 -0.25 39.96 28.86
CA CYS A 107 1.03 40.10 28.18
C CYS A 107 1.01 41.33 27.27
N ASP A 108 2.15 42.03 27.21
CA ASP A 108 2.32 43.19 26.35
C ASP A 108 2.89 42.72 24.99
N THR A 109 2.41 43.34 23.91
CA THR A 109 2.84 43.11 22.51
C THR A 109 2.79 44.41 21.73
N GLU A 110 3.20 44.41 20.47
CA GLU A 110 3.10 45.57 19.59
C GLU A 110 2.50 45.18 18.24
N VAL A 111 1.53 45.97 17.78
CA VAL A 111 1.05 45.92 16.40
C VAL A 111 1.96 46.80 15.53
N LEU A 112 2.59 46.18 14.55
CA LEU A 112 3.53 46.81 13.63
C LEU A 112 2.78 47.59 12.52
N PRO A 113 3.42 48.62 11.94
CA PRO A 113 2.89 49.31 10.76
C PRO A 113 2.58 48.33 9.62
N PHE A 114 1.57 48.66 8.79
CA PHE A 114 1.15 47.83 7.66
C PHE A 114 2.29 47.41 6.73
N GLU A 115 3.20 48.34 6.44
CA GLU A 115 4.34 48.14 5.53
C GLU A 115 5.63 47.72 6.28
N PHE A 116 5.52 46.95 7.36
CA PHE A 116 6.67 46.53 8.16
C PHE A 116 7.04 45.07 7.89
N TRP A 117 8.26 44.85 7.40
CA TRP A 117 8.82 43.51 7.29
C TRP A 117 9.48 43.12 8.62
N PRO A 118 9.13 41.96 9.24
CA PRO A 118 9.56 41.61 10.59
C PRO A 118 11.06 41.25 10.73
N GLY A 119 11.80 41.11 9.62
CA GLY A 119 13.23 40.78 9.63
C GLY A 119 13.50 39.29 9.43
N PHE A 120 14.73 38.86 9.72
CA PHE A 120 15.28 37.53 9.45
C PHE A 120 14.57 36.39 10.20
N GLU A 121 13.76 36.68 11.22
CA GLU A 121 12.90 35.67 11.85
C GLU A 121 11.91 35.08 10.82
N TYR A 122 11.50 35.87 9.83
CA TYR A 122 10.61 35.47 8.73
C TYR A 122 11.12 36.09 7.40
N PRO A 123 12.23 35.59 6.85
CA PRO A 123 12.92 36.26 5.75
C PRO A 123 12.16 36.15 4.44
N ASP A 124 11.44 35.06 4.21
CA ASP A 124 10.58 34.83 3.06
C ASP A 124 9.40 35.79 2.95
N LEU A 125 8.91 36.35 4.07
CA LEU A 125 7.85 37.36 4.07
C LEU A 125 8.19 38.62 3.28
N ILE A 126 9.48 38.87 2.98
CA ILE A 126 9.86 39.96 2.09
C ILE A 126 9.23 39.81 0.69
N ALA A 127 8.91 38.59 0.25
CA ALA A 127 8.20 38.33 -0.98
C ALA A 127 6.78 38.94 -1.00
N SER A 128 6.15 39.17 0.17
CA SER A 128 4.87 39.90 0.25
C SER A 128 5.01 41.34 -0.23
N PHE A 129 6.18 41.95 -0.10
CA PHE A 129 6.41 43.34 -0.51
C PHE A 129 6.69 43.47 -2.00
N VAL A 130 7.04 42.37 -2.67
CA VAL A 130 7.09 42.31 -4.13
C VAL A 130 5.65 42.30 -4.63
N THR A 131 5.19 43.37 -5.27
CA THR A 131 3.78 43.54 -5.67
C THR A 131 3.67 43.71 -7.19
N PRO A 132 3.57 42.61 -7.97
CA PRO A 132 3.61 42.66 -9.44
C PRO A 132 2.38 43.33 -10.07
N THR A 133 1.31 43.54 -9.29
CA THR A 133 0.06 44.17 -9.72
C THR A 133 -0.02 45.65 -9.34
N ALA A 134 1.03 46.23 -8.77
CA ALA A 134 1.08 47.66 -8.42
C ALA A 134 0.85 48.56 -9.65
N GLU A 135 -0.02 49.55 -9.51
CA GLU A 135 -0.57 50.33 -10.64
C GLU A 135 0.54 51.06 -11.40
N ARG A 136 1.50 51.64 -10.66
CA ARG A 136 2.57 52.47 -11.22
C ARG A 136 3.70 51.68 -11.88
N LEU A 137 3.69 50.35 -11.82
CA LEU A 137 4.66 49.53 -12.58
C LEU A 137 4.44 49.65 -14.09
N THR A 138 3.24 50.04 -14.52
CA THR A 138 2.91 50.24 -15.93
C THR A 138 3.80 51.30 -16.60
N ASP A 139 4.12 52.38 -15.89
CA ASP A 139 5.01 53.44 -16.40
C ASP A 139 6.45 52.91 -16.59
N VAL A 140 6.92 52.06 -15.67
CA VAL A 140 8.26 51.46 -15.74
C VAL A 140 8.34 50.46 -16.89
N ARG A 141 7.31 49.62 -17.07
CA ARG A 141 7.23 48.67 -18.19
C ARG A 141 7.20 49.38 -19.54
N ALA A 142 6.44 50.46 -19.66
CA ALA A 142 6.42 51.27 -20.88
C ALA A 142 7.81 51.83 -21.21
N SER A 143 8.50 52.40 -20.22
CA SER A 143 9.87 52.90 -20.40
C SER A 143 10.87 51.77 -20.75
N ALA A 144 10.74 50.57 -20.18
CA ALA A 144 11.60 49.44 -20.50
C ALA A 144 11.40 48.97 -21.95
N SER A 145 10.15 48.90 -22.41
CA SER A 145 9.82 48.58 -23.81
C SER A 145 10.42 49.59 -24.80
N ASP A 146 10.41 50.89 -24.45
CA ASP A 146 11.03 51.93 -25.27
C ASP A 146 12.57 51.83 -25.30
N ILE A 147 13.20 51.47 -24.17
CA ILE A 147 14.64 51.20 -24.11
C ILE A 147 15.03 50.02 -25.00
N LEU A 148 14.24 48.94 -25.02
CA LEU A 148 14.49 47.80 -25.93
C LEU A 148 14.44 48.23 -27.40
N LYS A 149 13.51 49.11 -27.78
CA LYS A 149 13.46 49.70 -29.13
C LYS A 149 14.70 50.55 -29.42
N GLU A 150 15.13 51.38 -28.46
CA GLU A 150 16.36 52.19 -28.59
C GLU A 150 17.60 51.31 -28.83
N TRP A 151 17.63 50.12 -28.25
CA TRP A 151 18.68 49.11 -28.46
C TRP A 151 18.54 48.31 -29.76
N GLY A 152 17.49 48.57 -30.55
CA GLY A 152 17.21 47.84 -31.79
C GLY A 152 16.70 46.41 -31.58
N MET A 153 16.17 46.11 -30.40
CA MET A 153 15.58 44.82 -30.02
C MET A 153 14.05 44.87 -30.08
N ASP A 154 13.40 43.71 -29.97
CA ASP A 154 11.94 43.65 -29.90
C ASP A 154 11.43 44.35 -28.61
N PRO A 155 10.46 45.28 -28.70
CA PRO A 155 9.84 45.90 -27.53
C PRO A 155 9.00 44.99 -26.63
N SER A 156 8.67 43.77 -27.06
CA SER A 156 7.87 42.83 -26.27
C SER A 156 8.50 42.59 -24.90
N LEU A 157 7.67 42.49 -23.86
CA LEU A 157 8.09 42.05 -22.53
C LEU A 157 7.49 40.66 -22.30
N GLU A 158 8.17 39.65 -22.82
CA GLU A 158 7.61 38.31 -23.10
C GLU A 158 8.05 37.22 -22.11
N GLY A 159 8.62 37.60 -20.96
CA GLY A 159 9.07 36.66 -19.94
C GLY A 159 10.09 35.65 -20.49
N TYR A 160 9.77 34.36 -20.43
CA TYR A 160 10.65 33.27 -20.85
C TYR A 160 10.42 32.75 -22.28
N GLN A 161 9.67 33.46 -23.13
CA GLN A 161 9.44 33.02 -24.52
C GLN A 161 10.69 33.13 -25.42
N GLY A 162 11.67 33.95 -25.02
CA GLY A 162 12.95 34.10 -25.71
C GLY A 162 14.07 33.22 -25.13
N ASP A 163 15.30 33.42 -25.61
CA ASP A 163 16.49 32.81 -25.04
C ASP A 163 17.00 33.54 -23.78
N ARG A 164 18.06 33.02 -23.15
CA ARG A 164 18.64 33.61 -21.93
C ARG A 164 19.10 35.06 -22.13
N ASP A 165 19.66 35.36 -23.30
CA ASP A 165 20.12 36.70 -23.66
C ASP A 165 18.95 37.67 -23.78
N ARG A 166 17.81 37.20 -24.30
CA ARG A 166 16.57 37.97 -24.34
C ARG A 166 16.04 38.31 -22.96
N VAL A 167 16.03 37.34 -22.03
CA VAL A 167 15.64 37.56 -20.62
C VAL A 167 16.57 38.59 -19.95
N ALA A 168 17.88 38.45 -20.14
CA ALA A 168 18.87 39.40 -19.63
C ALA A 168 18.65 40.81 -20.20
N ALA A 169 18.33 40.94 -21.49
CA ALA A 169 18.06 42.23 -22.12
C ALA A 169 16.80 42.90 -21.56
N MET A 170 15.72 42.15 -21.32
CA MET A 170 14.53 42.69 -20.66
C MET A 170 14.82 43.18 -19.24
N ALA A 171 15.58 42.40 -18.46
CA ALA A 171 15.98 42.80 -17.12
C ALA A 171 16.87 44.06 -17.12
N ALA A 172 17.84 44.14 -18.04
CA ALA A 172 18.67 45.33 -18.23
C ALA A 172 17.85 46.57 -18.64
N ALA A 173 16.83 46.41 -19.50
CA ALA A 173 15.95 47.49 -19.90
C ALA A 173 15.11 48.01 -18.72
N VAL A 174 14.62 47.12 -17.85
CA VAL A 174 13.94 47.47 -16.59
C VAL A 174 14.89 48.21 -15.65
N TYR A 175 16.14 47.75 -15.50
CA TYR A 175 17.15 48.43 -14.69
C TYR A 175 17.34 49.89 -15.15
N VAL A 176 17.52 50.11 -16.45
CA VAL A 176 17.70 51.46 -17.02
C VAL A 176 16.43 52.29 -16.91
N ALA A 177 15.24 51.68 -17.04
CA ALA A 177 13.96 52.37 -16.84
C ALA A 177 13.85 52.94 -15.42
N ILE A 178 14.20 52.15 -14.41
CA ILE A 178 14.22 52.61 -13.01
C ILE A 178 15.29 53.69 -12.80
N GLN A 179 16.47 53.54 -13.41
CA GLN A 179 17.54 54.55 -13.33
C GLN A 179 17.09 55.92 -13.89
N ARG A 180 16.32 55.92 -15.00
CA ARG A 180 15.74 57.15 -15.59
C ARG A 180 14.75 57.87 -14.67
N MET A 181 14.18 57.18 -13.68
CA MET A 181 13.24 57.80 -12.73
C MET A 181 13.93 58.77 -11.76
N ASN A 182 15.26 58.66 -11.60
CA ASN A 182 16.09 59.44 -10.68
C ASN A 182 15.65 59.30 -9.21
N VAL A 183 15.52 58.06 -8.73
CA VAL A 183 15.20 57.78 -7.32
C VAL A 183 16.38 58.17 -6.42
N SER A 184 16.14 58.91 -5.35
CA SER A 184 17.16 59.29 -4.36
C SER A 184 17.34 58.19 -3.32
N TYR A 185 18.59 57.79 -3.06
CA TYR A 185 18.87 56.76 -2.06
C TYR A 185 18.69 57.28 -0.63
N VAL A 186 17.94 56.53 0.18
CA VAL A 186 17.78 56.76 1.62
C VAL A 186 18.53 55.67 2.38
N VAL A 187 19.34 56.05 3.36
CA VAL A 187 20.12 55.09 4.18
C VAL A 187 19.16 54.23 5.00
N ALA A 188 19.29 52.90 4.88
CA ALA A 188 18.53 51.96 5.70
C ALA A 188 18.94 52.02 7.19
N PRO A 189 18.05 51.72 8.14
CA PRO A 189 18.40 51.58 9.56
C PRO A 189 19.46 50.50 9.77
N ALA A 190 20.37 50.69 10.74
CA ALA A 190 21.37 49.68 11.07
C ALA A 190 20.71 48.42 11.69
N GLY A 191 21.11 47.23 11.24
CA GLY A 191 20.59 45.96 11.77
C GLY A 191 19.15 45.64 11.35
N PHE A 192 18.66 46.23 10.26
CA PHE A 192 17.30 46.01 9.74
C PHE A 192 17.08 44.54 9.36
N GLU A 193 18.14 43.83 8.98
CA GLU A 193 18.10 42.42 8.65
C GLU A 193 17.57 41.57 9.81
N THR A 194 17.92 41.92 11.06
CA THR A 194 17.56 41.15 12.26
C THR A 194 16.31 41.70 12.92
N SER A 195 16.16 43.02 12.96
CA SER A 195 15.09 43.69 13.70
C SER A 195 13.84 44.00 12.87
N GLY A 196 13.94 43.85 11.55
CA GLY A 196 12.94 44.28 10.58
C GLY A 196 13.04 45.76 10.24
N GLN A 197 12.33 46.19 9.20
CA GLN A 197 12.15 47.59 8.86
C GLN A 197 10.87 47.84 8.09
N ARG A 198 10.49 49.12 7.97
CA ARG A 198 9.49 49.51 6.98
C ARG A 198 10.05 49.33 5.57
N VAL A 199 9.23 48.78 4.68
CA VAL A 199 9.56 48.60 3.27
C VAL A 199 8.52 49.36 2.47
N ARG A 200 8.95 50.38 1.74
CA ARG A 200 8.04 51.15 0.88
C ARG A 200 7.61 50.27 -0.28
N LEU A 201 6.30 50.15 -0.48
CA LEU A 201 5.78 49.44 -1.63
C LEU A 201 6.16 50.14 -2.94
N PRO A 202 6.25 49.41 -4.07
CA PRO A 202 6.64 49.94 -5.37
C PRO A 202 5.92 51.24 -5.78
N ASP A 203 4.60 51.34 -5.56
CA ASP A 203 3.82 52.54 -5.88
C ASP A 203 4.29 53.78 -5.10
N VAL A 204 4.74 53.60 -3.86
CA VAL A 204 5.27 54.67 -3.02
C VAL A 204 6.62 55.11 -3.57
N VAL A 205 7.55 54.17 -3.81
CA VAL A 205 8.90 54.46 -4.34
C VAL A 205 8.83 55.20 -5.67
N VAL A 206 7.96 54.77 -6.59
CA VAL A 206 7.77 55.41 -7.90
C VAL A 206 7.28 56.85 -7.76
N SER A 207 6.43 57.13 -6.77
CA SER A 207 5.84 58.46 -6.58
C SER A 207 6.69 59.44 -5.79
N THR A 208 7.31 58.99 -4.70
CA THR A 208 8.14 59.84 -3.84
C THR A 208 9.54 60.01 -4.42
N LYS A 209 9.98 59.08 -5.28
CA LYS A 209 11.34 59.00 -5.81
C LYS A 209 12.39 58.91 -4.69
N GLU A 210 12.07 58.18 -3.63
CA GLU A 210 12.97 57.89 -2.52
C GLU A 210 12.90 56.40 -2.17
N GLY A 211 14.06 55.76 -1.95
CA GLY A 211 14.12 54.34 -1.60
C GLY A 211 15.42 53.91 -0.93
N THR A 212 15.31 52.93 -0.03
CA THR A 212 16.44 52.19 0.56
C THR A 212 16.92 51.06 -0.37
N CYS A 213 18.01 50.36 -0.01
CA CYS A 213 18.48 49.20 -0.79
C CYS A 213 17.43 48.09 -0.88
N LEU A 214 16.62 47.90 0.18
CA LEU A 214 15.53 46.94 0.20
C LEU A 214 14.34 47.41 -0.64
N ASP A 215 13.94 48.69 -0.52
CA ASP A 215 12.85 49.27 -1.33
C ASP A 215 13.15 49.14 -2.83
N MET A 216 14.40 49.41 -3.24
CA MET A 216 14.83 49.31 -4.63
C MET A 216 14.88 47.88 -5.14
N SER A 217 15.33 46.94 -4.30
CA SER A 217 15.34 45.51 -4.66
C SER A 217 13.93 44.98 -4.86
N VAL A 218 13.01 45.34 -3.96
CA VAL A 218 11.59 44.97 -4.04
C VAL A 218 10.92 45.59 -5.27
N LEU A 219 11.18 46.88 -5.57
CA LEU A 219 10.67 47.54 -6.79
C LEU A 219 11.15 46.82 -8.05
N TYR A 220 12.44 46.52 -8.15
CA TYR A 220 13.00 45.84 -9.32
C TYR A 220 12.41 44.44 -9.51
N CYS A 221 12.34 43.66 -8.42
CA CYS A 221 11.68 42.35 -8.44
C CYS A 221 10.21 42.44 -8.85
N SER A 222 9.49 43.46 -8.40
CA SER A 222 8.05 43.64 -8.71
C SER A 222 7.84 43.90 -10.20
N VAL A 223 8.71 44.70 -10.83
CA VAL A 223 8.62 44.97 -12.27
C VAL A 223 8.96 43.71 -13.07
N LEU A 224 10.01 42.97 -12.69
CA LEU A 224 10.39 41.73 -13.37
C LEU A 224 9.32 40.64 -13.25
N GLU A 225 8.75 40.45 -12.05
CA GLU A 225 7.66 39.49 -11.85
C GLU A 225 6.41 39.91 -12.65
N SER A 226 6.13 41.21 -12.77
CA SER A 226 5.00 41.73 -13.58
C SER A 226 5.14 41.50 -15.09
N ILE A 227 6.33 41.11 -15.56
CA ILE A 227 6.60 40.72 -16.96
C ILE A 227 6.92 39.22 -17.09
N GLY A 228 6.66 38.44 -16.04
CA GLY A 228 6.78 36.98 -16.04
C GLY A 228 8.20 36.46 -15.82
N ILE A 229 9.11 37.24 -15.23
CA ILE A 229 10.47 36.80 -14.86
C ILE A 229 10.53 36.49 -13.36
N ASN A 230 10.98 35.29 -13.01
CA ASN A 230 11.17 34.84 -11.63
C ASN A 230 12.34 35.58 -10.97
N THR A 231 12.16 36.03 -9.73
CA THR A 231 13.12 36.91 -9.04
C THR A 231 13.60 36.42 -7.69
N PHE A 232 14.72 36.98 -7.23
CA PHE A 232 15.28 36.78 -5.91
C PHE A 232 15.38 38.11 -5.16
N VAL A 233 15.28 38.06 -3.83
CA VAL A 233 15.74 39.12 -2.93
C VAL A 233 16.92 38.58 -2.12
N PHE A 234 18.09 39.16 -2.29
CA PHE A 234 19.30 38.81 -1.55
C PHE A 234 19.45 39.75 -0.36
N LEU A 235 19.61 39.19 0.84
CA LEU A 235 19.81 39.90 2.09
C LEU A 235 21.26 39.74 2.56
N PHE A 236 21.86 40.86 2.96
CA PHE A 236 23.21 40.97 3.51
C PHE A 236 23.17 41.80 4.80
N LYS A 237 24.23 41.74 5.60
CA LYS A 237 24.38 42.60 6.79
C LYS A 237 24.32 44.08 6.39
N GLY A 238 23.25 44.77 6.77
CA GLY A 238 23.01 46.17 6.43
C GLY A 238 22.78 46.46 4.94
N HIS A 239 22.48 45.47 4.09
CA HIS A 239 22.26 45.69 2.65
C HIS A 239 21.33 44.66 2.01
N ALA A 240 20.75 45.00 0.85
CA ALA A 240 19.95 44.09 0.05
C ALA A 240 20.19 44.30 -1.46
N CYS A 241 20.13 43.22 -2.21
CA CYS A 241 20.19 43.21 -3.68
C CYS A 241 19.00 42.42 -4.24
N ALA A 242 18.76 42.56 -5.53
CA ALA A 242 17.82 41.71 -6.25
C ALA A 242 18.55 40.69 -7.11
N GLY A 243 17.82 39.67 -7.56
CA GLY A 243 18.25 38.79 -8.63
C GLY A 243 17.09 38.36 -9.49
N PHE A 244 17.40 37.68 -10.58
CA PHE A 244 16.41 37.08 -11.45
C PHE A 244 16.95 35.83 -12.14
N TRP A 245 16.04 34.94 -12.50
CA TRP A 245 16.36 33.74 -13.26
C TRP A 245 16.42 34.05 -14.75
N LEU A 246 17.44 33.52 -15.44
CA LEU A 246 17.59 33.58 -16.90
C LEU A 246 16.83 32.45 -17.62
N VAL A 247 16.35 31.46 -16.85
CA VAL A 247 15.54 30.33 -17.29
C VAL A 247 14.27 30.27 -16.43
N ASP A 248 13.22 29.61 -16.92
CA ASP A 248 11.98 29.44 -16.14
C ASP A 248 12.15 28.35 -15.06
N GLU A 249 12.93 28.67 -14.03
CA GLU A 249 13.17 27.85 -12.85
C GLU A 249 13.00 28.68 -11.56
N HIS A 250 13.13 28.01 -10.42
CA HIS A 250 13.13 28.58 -9.07
C HIS A 250 13.95 27.68 -8.13
N MET A 251 14.25 28.16 -6.92
CA MET A 251 14.97 27.40 -5.90
C MET A 251 14.15 26.24 -5.32
N ALA A 252 14.84 25.26 -4.72
CA ALA A 252 14.21 24.15 -4.00
C ALA A 252 13.45 24.64 -2.75
N ASP A 253 14.08 25.52 -1.98
CA ASP A 253 13.54 26.14 -0.77
C ASP A 253 13.20 27.62 -1.02
N THR A 254 12.27 28.19 -0.25
CA THR A 254 11.90 29.62 -0.34
C THR A 254 13.05 30.53 0.06
N VAL A 255 13.91 30.06 0.97
CA VAL A 255 15.05 30.78 1.52
C VAL A 255 16.28 29.89 1.46
N SER A 256 17.39 30.43 0.97
CA SER A 256 18.69 29.77 1.02
C SER A 256 19.70 30.64 1.73
N VAL A 257 20.41 30.05 2.69
CA VAL A 257 21.52 30.69 3.41
C VAL A 257 22.89 30.29 2.83
N ASP A 258 22.92 29.47 1.78
CA ASP A 258 24.15 29.02 1.12
C ASP A 258 24.52 29.94 -0.05
N SER A 259 25.41 30.89 0.21
CA SER A 259 25.91 31.80 -0.84
C SER A 259 26.64 31.08 -1.97
N SER A 260 27.24 29.91 -1.72
CA SER A 260 27.98 29.15 -2.73
C SER A 260 27.04 28.50 -3.75
N ALA A 261 25.86 28.04 -3.30
CA ALA A 261 24.83 27.51 -4.18
C ALA A 261 24.30 28.61 -5.13
N ILE A 262 24.00 29.80 -4.59
CA ILE A 262 23.53 30.95 -5.38
C ILE A 262 24.61 31.40 -6.38
N THR A 263 25.85 31.53 -5.92
CA THR A 263 26.98 31.94 -6.77
C THR A 263 27.20 30.95 -7.92
N ARG A 264 26.98 29.65 -7.69
CA ARG A 264 27.05 28.63 -8.75
C ARG A 264 25.96 28.81 -9.81
N LEU A 265 24.72 29.10 -9.42
CA LEU A 265 23.62 29.36 -10.37
C LEU A 265 23.95 30.57 -11.27
N ILE A 266 24.50 31.63 -10.68
CA ILE A 266 24.88 32.84 -11.42
C ILE A 266 26.05 32.55 -12.37
N ARG A 267 27.08 31.84 -11.90
CA ARG A 267 28.25 31.47 -12.73
C ARG A 267 27.92 30.46 -13.83
N ASN A 268 26.86 29.66 -13.66
CA ASN A 268 26.35 28.76 -14.70
C ASN A 268 25.44 29.46 -15.71
N HIS A 269 25.21 30.77 -15.58
CA HIS A 269 24.30 31.56 -16.41
C HIS A 269 22.83 31.08 -16.34
N ASP A 270 22.42 30.53 -15.19
CA ASP A 270 21.01 30.16 -14.94
C ASP A 270 20.26 31.29 -14.20
N ALA A 271 21.00 32.15 -13.47
CA ALA A 271 20.47 33.33 -12.78
C ALA A 271 21.43 34.52 -12.86
N CYS A 272 20.96 35.69 -12.43
CA CYS A 272 21.75 36.92 -12.34
C CYS A 272 21.42 37.67 -11.05
N ALA A 273 22.42 38.26 -10.40
CA ALA A 273 22.23 39.19 -9.27
C ALA A 273 22.46 40.62 -9.72
N VAL A 274 21.82 41.60 -9.08
CA VAL A 274 21.85 43.02 -9.46
C VAL A 274 21.93 43.92 -8.23
N GLU A 275 22.94 44.78 -8.18
CA GLU A 275 23.08 45.82 -7.16
C GLU A 275 22.11 46.97 -7.46
N CYS A 276 20.94 46.95 -6.80
CA CYS A 276 19.83 47.84 -7.11
C CYS A 276 20.08 49.28 -6.66
N THR A 277 21.00 49.53 -5.72
CA THR A 277 21.34 50.91 -5.31
C THR A 277 21.99 51.73 -6.42
N PHE A 278 22.58 51.09 -7.43
CA PHE A 278 23.13 51.77 -8.59
C PHE A 278 22.06 52.29 -9.58
N MET A 279 20.80 51.89 -9.40
CA MET A 279 19.66 52.53 -10.07
C MET A 279 19.34 53.91 -9.47
N CYS A 280 19.79 54.21 -8.24
CA CYS A 280 19.54 55.50 -7.59
C CYS A 280 20.42 56.62 -8.17
N ALA A 281 19.91 57.86 -8.14
CA ALA A 281 20.61 59.06 -8.61
C ALA A 281 21.93 59.30 -7.84
N PRO A 282 23.02 59.72 -8.52
CA PRO A 282 23.09 60.13 -9.93
C PRO A 282 23.28 58.99 -10.96
N GLY A 283 23.00 57.73 -10.58
CA GLY A 283 22.83 56.54 -11.42
C GLY A 283 23.39 56.60 -12.83
N ASN A 284 24.68 56.26 -12.99
CA ASN A 284 25.37 56.13 -14.28
C ASN A 284 26.10 54.78 -14.40
N THR A 285 25.83 53.84 -13.50
CA THR A 285 26.47 52.53 -13.55
C THR A 285 25.77 51.68 -14.61
N PRO A 286 26.50 51.09 -15.57
CA PRO A 286 25.94 50.10 -16.50
C PRO A 286 25.37 48.88 -15.78
N PHE A 287 24.39 48.22 -16.41
CA PHE A 287 23.76 47.01 -15.88
C PHE A 287 24.78 45.91 -15.53
N ASP A 288 25.71 45.61 -16.45
CA ASP A 288 26.73 44.57 -16.25
C ASP A 288 27.64 44.86 -15.04
N ASP A 289 27.96 46.13 -14.79
CA ASP A 289 28.75 46.55 -13.63
C ASP A 289 27.96 46.40 -12.33
N ALA A 290 26.65 46.66 -12.36
CA ALA A 290 25.76 46.40 -11.22
C ALA A 290 25.61 44.90 -10.93
N CYS A 291 25.59 44.06 -11.97
CA CYS A 291 25.57 42.61 -11.83
C CYS A 291 26.86 42.07 -11.24
N LYS A 292 27.99 42.56 -11.74
CA LYS A 292 29.32 42.19 -11.24
C LYS A 292 29.48 42.56 -9.76
N ASN A 293 29.04 43.75 -9.36
CA ASN A 293 29.14 44.18 -7.96
C ASN A 293 28.29 43.31 -7.02
N ALA A 294 27.08 42.94 -7.45
CA ALA A 294 26.25 42.02 -6.67
C ALA A 294 26.87 40.63 -6.55
N LEU A 295 27.50 40.12 -7.61
CA LEU A 295 28.23 38.85 -7.57
C LEU A 295 29.45 38.91 -6.64
N ASP A 296 30.24 39.99 -6.69
CA ASP A 296 31.38 40.19 -5.79
C ASP A 296 30.95 40.21 -4.30
N ARG A 297 29.76 40.76 -4.01
CA ARG A 297 29.14 40.72 -2.67
C ARG A 297 28.69 39.32 -2.26
N LEU A 298 28.14 38.52 -3.18
CA LEU A 298 27.75 37.14 -2.91
C LEU A 298 28.95 36.24 -2.62
N ASP A 299 30.11 36.54 -3.20
CA ASP A 299 31.39 35.87 -2.91
C ASP A 299 31.91 36.19 -1.48
N ASP A 300 31.46 37.30 -0.86
CA ASP A 300 31.76 37.63 0.55
C ASP A 300 30.78 36.92 1.50
N SER A 301 31.10 35.66 1.82
CA SER A 301 30.28 34.79 2.69
C SER A 301 30.04 35.34 4.10
N ASP A 302 30.88 36.25 4.59
CA ASP A 302 30.72 36.82 5.93
C ASP A 302 29.62 37.89 5.99
N SER A 303 29.26 38.45 4.84
CA SER A 303 28.24 39.50 4.70
C SER A 303 26.86 38.97 4.30
N PHE A 304 26.81 37.84 3.58
CA PHE A 304 25.57 37.23 3.10
C PHE A 304 24.73 36.64 4.24
N ILE A 305 23.42 36.85 4.17
CA ILE A 305 22.45 36.34 5.16
C ILE A 305 21.56 35.29 4.50
N SER A 306 20.86 35.66 3.44
CA SER A 306 19.98 34.74 2.72
C SER A 306 19.60 35.24 1.33
N ALA A 307 19.19 34.31 0.48
CA ALA A 307 18.50 34.54 -0.78
C ALA A 307 17.06 34.06 -0.63
N VAL A 308 16.10 34.95 -0.91
CA VAL A 308 14.67 34.62 -0.94
C VAL A 308 14.23 34.51 -2.38
N ASP A 309 13.77 33.34 -2.80
CA ASP A 309 13.22 33.15 -4.14
C ASP A 309 11.73 33.52 -4.14
N VAL A 310 11.41 34.62 -4.83
CA VAL A 310 10.06 35.19 -4.82
C VAL A 310 9.06 34.24 -5.47
N ARG A 311 9.42 33.61 -6.60
CA ARG A 311 8.55 32.66 -7.31
C ARG A 311 8.24 31.47 -6.42
N LYS A 312 9.25 30.98 -5.69
CA LYS A 312 9.07 29.89 -4.73
C LYS A 312 8.19 30.30 -3.56
N SER A 313 8.41 31.49 -3.00
CA SER A 313 7.62 32.05 -1.91
C SER A 313 6.14 32.24 -2.24
N ARG A 314 5.77 32.43 -3.51
CA ARG A 314 4.35 32.53 -3.94
C ARG A 314 3.47 31.31 -3.62
N ALA A 315 4.06 30.21 -3.14
CA ALA A 315 3.34 29.05 -2.62
C ALA A 315 2.44 29.37 -1.45
N SER A 316 3.01 30.09 -0.50
CA SER A 316 2.44 30.32 0.83
C SER A 316 2.38 31.80 1.16
N ILE A 317 3.02 32.66 0.34
CA ILE A 317 3.16 34.09 0.59
C ILE A 317 2.48 34.91 -0.50
N SER A 318 1.42 35.61 -0.11
CA SER A 318 0.66 36.51 -0.97
C SER A 318 1.24 37.92 -0.98
N PRO A 319 1.30 38.62 -2.14
CA PRO A 319 1.66 40.04 -2.20
C PRO A 319 0.78 40.88 -1.27
N LEU A 320 1.31 41.95 -0.68
CA LEU A 320 0.54 42.90 0.11
C LEU A 320 -0.47 43.64 -0.80
N PRO A 321 -1.70 43.87 -0.31
CA PRO A 321 -2.70 44.61 -1.06
C PRO A 321 -2.40 46.10 -1.01
N THR A 322 -2.93 46.83 -1.98
CA THR A 322 -2.85 48.29 -1.99
C THR A 322 -3.74 48.85 -0.90
N ARG A 323 -3.17 49.70 -0.04
CA ARG A 323 -3.86 50.37 1.06
C ARG A 323 -4.32 51.77 0.62
N ARG A 324 -5.64 52.02 0.66
CA ARG A 324 -6.26 53.32 0.31
C ARG A 324 -6.79 54.03 1.53
N PHE A 325 -6.74 55.36 1.51
CA PHE A 325 -7.32 56.20 2.54
C PHE A 325 -8.58 56.88 1.99
N ASP A 326 -9.74 56.31 2.31
CA ASP A 326 -11.04 56.77 1.84
C ASP A 326 -11.92 57.19 3.03
N ASN A 327 -12.56 58.35 2.94
CA ASN A 327 -13.49 58.87 3.95
C ASN A 327 -12.96 58.87 5.41
N GLY A 328 -11.65 59.03 5.60
CA GLY A 328 -11.03 59.07 6.93
C GLY A 328 -10.67 57.70 7.52
N ILE A 329 -10.85 56.61 6.76
CA ILE A 329 -10.56 55.24 7.19
C ILE A 329 -9.59 54.60 6.19
N TRP A 330 -8.61 53.87 6.72
CA TRP A 330 -7.74 53.04 5.90
C TRP A 330 -8.47 51.77 5.50
N THR A 331 -8.54 51.50 4.21
CA THR A 331 -9.08 50.26 3.64
C THR A 331 -8.04 49.62 2.76
N VAL A 332 -8.13 48.31 2.59
CA VAL A 332 -7.34 47.58 1.60
C VAL A 332 -8.26 47.29 0.43
N ASP A 333 -7.77 47.47 -0.79
CA ASP A 333 -8.46 46.94 -1.95
C ASP A 333 -8.65 45.44 -1.71
N ARG A 334 -9.91 44.97 -1.69
CA ARG A 334 -10.15 43.53 -1.73
C ARG A 334 -9.45 43.05 -2.99
N ASP A 335 -8.65 42.00 -2.88
CA ASP A 335 -8.17 41.27 -4.03
C ASP A 335 -9.43 40.96 -4.87
N GLU A 336 -9.67 41.75 -5.93
CA GLU A 336 -10.12 41.17 -7.18
C GLU A 336 -8.96 40.27 -7.59
N SER A 337 -8.87 39.12 -6.92
CA SER A 337 -8.25 37.98 -7.55
C SER A 337 -8.93 37.94 -8.90
N SER A 338 -8.13 38.10 -9.93
CA SER A 338 -8.42 37.61 -11.24
C SER A 338 -8.66 36.11 -11.10
N GLY A 339 -9.84 35.74 -10.59
CA GLY A 339 -10.67 34.76 -11.24
C GLY A 339 -10.80 35.25 -12.67
N ALA A 340 -9.81 34.90 -13.49
CA ALA A 340 -10.10 34.62 -14.87
C ALA A 340 -11.40 33.82 -14.84
N SER A 341 -12.40 34.35 -15.52
CA SER A 341 -13.65 33.67 -15.75
C SER A 341 -13.35 32.31 -16.37
N ALA A 342 -13.10 31.31 -15.53
CA ALA A 342 -13.56 29.98 -15.81
C ALA A 342 -15.08 30.14 -15.79
N ALA A 343 -15.71 29.98 -16.95
CA ALA A 343 -17.14 29.77 -17.01
C ALA A 343 -17.52 28.80 -15.88
N PRO A 344 -18.64 29.02 -15.16
CA PRO A 344 -19.08 28.05 -14.16
C PRO A 344 -19.12 26.69 -14.85
N ARG A 345 -18.21 25.78 -14.45
CA ARG A 345 -18.24 24.41 -14.97
C ARG A 345 -19.60 23.87 -14.55
N SER A 346 -20.41 23.56 -15.55
CA SER A 346 -21.76 23.08 -15.38
C SER A 346 -21.76 21.97 -14.34
N VAL A 347 -22.51 22.19 -13.26
CA VAL A 347 -22.88 21.13 -12.32
C VAL A 347 -23.68 20.12 -13.14
N GLY A 348 -23.01 19.06 -13.57
CA GLY A 348 -23.66 17.94 -14.21
C GLY A 348 -24.54 17.25 -13.17
N GLN A 349 -25.84 17.53 -13.22
CA GLN A 349 -26.83 16.65 -12.63
C GLN A 349 -26.74 15.30 -13.35
N VAL A 350 -26.32 14.27 -12.64
CA VAL A 350 -26.67 12.90 -12.98
C VAL A 350 -27.26 12.31 -11.70
N TYR A 351 -28.59 12.26 -11.67
CA TYR A 351 -29.33 11.33 -10.85
C TYR A 351 -29.30 9.99 -11.59
N GLU A 352 -28.89 8.92 -10.91
CA GLU A 352 -29.45 7.60 -11.16
C GLU A 352 -30.02 7.10 -9.83
N GLU A 353 -31.34 6.89 -9.81
CA GLU A 353 -32.03 6.18 -8.75
C GLU A 353 -31.52 4.73 -8.71
N ILE A 354 -31.05 4.28 -7.55
CA ILE A 354 -30.66 2.88 -7.36
C ILE A 354 -31.93 2.10 -7.02
N GLU A 355 -32.34 1.21 -7.93
CA GLU A 355 -33.34 0.17 -7.65
C GLU A 355 -32.84 -0.82 -6.59
N ASP A 356 -33.70 -1.08 -5.62
CA ASP A 356 -33.47 -1.99 -4.50
C ASP A 356 -33.42 -3.46 -5.02
N ARG A 357 -32.22 -4.02 -5.15
CA ARG A 357 -32.01 -5.35 -5.76
C ARG A 357 -31.85 -6.42 -4.66
N THR A 358 -32.65 -7.48 -4.73
CA THR A 358 -32.50 -8.66 -3.88
C THR A 358 -31.16 -9.37 -4.12
N LEU A 359 -30.40 -9.58 -3.05
CA LEU A 359 -29.07 -10.18 -3.07
C LEU A 359 -29.08 -11.64 -3.54
N THR A 360 -28.24 -11.95 -4.53
CA THR A 360 -28.03 -13.30 -5.04
C THR A 360 -26.92 -14.04 -4.28
N ARG A 361 -26.81 -15.36 -4.47
CA ARG A 361 -25.73 -16.18 -3.89
C ARG A 361 -24.34 -15.81 -4.40
N VAL A 362 -24.25 -15.32 -5.63
CA VAL A 362 -23.01 -14.76 -6.20
C VAL A 362 -22.63 -13.48 -5.45
N ASP A 363 -23.61 -12.63 -5.12
CA ASP A 363 -23.35 -11.42 -4.33
C ASP A 363 -22.84 -11.78 -2.93
N LEU A 364 -23.32 -12.87 -2.33
CA LEU A 364 -22.79 -13.37 -1.06
C LEU A 364 -21.33 -13.87 -1.17
N TRP A 365 -20.96 -14.60 -2.23
CA TRP A 365 -19.56 -15.02 -2.42
C TRP A 365 -18.63 -13.86 -2.72
N LYS A 366 -19.07 -12.91 -3.55
CA LYS A 366 -18.38 -11.65 -3.78
C LYS A 366 -18.11 -10.93 -2.46
N ARG A 367 -19.05 -10.99 -1.51
CA ARG A 367 -18.87 -10.43 -0.17
C ARG A 367 -17.88 -11.23 0.68
N GLU A 368 -17.94 -12.56 0.68
CA GLU A 368 -17.02 -13.40 1.46
C GLU A 368 -15.56 -13.33 0.96
N LEU A 369 -15.35 -12.96 -0.30
CA LEU A 369 -14.02 -12.75 -0.85
C LEU A 369 -13.34 -11.49 -0.29
N LEU A 370 -14.09 -10.48 0.14
CA LEU A 370 -13.55 -9.21 0.62
C LEU A 370 -13.47 -9.19 2.16
N ASP A 371 -12.26 -9.12 2.72
CA ASP A 371 -12.09 -8.91 4.17
C ASP A 371 -12.40 -7.45 4.53
N THR A 372 -13.61 -7.18 5.05
CA THR A 372 -14.04 -5.84 5.49
C THR A 372 -13.63 -5.51 6.94
N THR A 373 -12.83 -6.36 7.59
CA THR A 373 -12.37 -6.11 8.96
C THR A 373 -11.27 -5.07 9.01
N SER A 374 -11.10 -4.41 10.16
CA SER A 374 -10.03 -3.42 10.42
C SER A 374 -8.61 -3.99 10.40
N ARG A 375 -8.45 -5.30 10.16
CA ARG A 375 -7.16 -5.94 9.94
C ARG A 375 -6.69 -5.79 8.50
N ASN A 376 -7.62 -5.59 7.56
CA ASN A 376 -7.32 -5.37 6.16
C ASN A 376 -6.79 -3.94 5.95
N PRO A 377 -5.58 -3.75 5.38
CA PRO A 377 -5.05 -2.43 5.07
C PRO A 377 -5.90 -1.59 4.11
N LEU A 378 -6.77 -2.21 3.30
CA LEU A 378 -7.76 -1.50 2.47
C LEU A 378 -8.88 -0.86 3.31
N VAL A 379 -9.14 -1.38 4.51
CA VAL A 379 -10.13 -0.81 5.45
C VAL A 379 -9.45 0.06 6.49
N ASN A 380 -8.26 -0.32 6.97
CA ASN A 380 -7.51 0.44 7.94
C ASN A 380 -6.02 0.42 7.61
N MET A 381 -5.63 1.34 6.75
CA MET A 381 -4.25 1.56 6.32
C MET A 381 -3.43 2.12 7.49
N LYS A 382 -2.43 1.35 7.90
CA LYS A 382 -1.47 1.74 8.93
C LYS A 382 -0.10 1.99 8.32
N VAL A 383 0.47 3.11 8.68
CA VAL A 383 1.86 3.46 8.35
C VAL A 383 2.84 2.46 8.96
N GLY A 384 3.91 2.15 8.22
CA GLY A 384 5.05 1.39 8.70
C GLY A 384 5.54 0.38 7.67
N ALA A 385 5.67 -0.89 8.07
CA ALA A 385 6.25 -1.94 7.24
C ALA A 385 5.43 -2.30 5.98
N LYS A 386 4.14 -1.93 5.93
CA LYS A 386 3.21 -2.27 4.83
C LYS A 386 2.79 -1.09 3.98
N ALA A 387 2.88 0.13 4.49
CA ALA A 387 2.51 1.36 3.78
C ALA A 387 3.40 2.52 4.23
N VAL A 388 3.86 3.31 3.27
CA VAL A 388 4.66 4.52 3.46
C VAL A 388 3.87 5.68 2.86
N PRO A 389 3.50 6.71 3.65
CA PRO A 389 2.80 7.87 3.13
C PRO A 389 3.73 8.71 2.26
N LEU A 390 3.10 9.38 1.31
CA LEU A 390 3.71 10.26 0.32
C LEU A 390 3.24 11.69 0.59
N LEU A 391 4.17 12.63 0.59
CA LEU A 391 3.89 14.05 0.75
C LEU A 391 3.55 14.62 -0.61
N VAL A 392 2.26 14.87 -0.80
CA VAL A 392 1.69 15.33 -2.05
C VAL A 392 0.77 16.49 -1.73
N SER A 393 1.02 17.66 -2.33
CA SER A 393 0.20 18.86 -2.12
C SER A 393 -1.11 18.83 -2.87
N ASP A 394 -1.14 18.18 -4.03
CA ASP A 394 -2.31 18.03 -4.87
C ASP A 394 -2.36 16.59 -5.38
N VAL A 395 -3.31 15.83 -4.86
CA VAL A 395 -3.50 14.42 -5.17
C VAL A 395 -3.97 14.19 -6.61
N ALA A 396 -4.71 15.13 -7.20
CA ALA A 396 -5.14 15.07 -8.59
C ALA A 396 -3.94 15.32 -9.51
N ALA A 397 -3.19 16.40 -9.28
CA ALA A 397 -1.99 16.70 -10.07
C ALA A 397 -0.91 15.61 -9.94
N PHE A 398 -0.81 14.93 -8.78
CA PHE A 398 0.08 13.79 -8.61
C PHE A 398 -0.39 12.55 -9.37
N GLU A 399 -1.70 12.28 -9.43
CA GLU A 399 -2.28 11.23 -10.28
C GLU A 399 -1.92 11.50 -11.73
N ASP A 400 -2.19 12.71 -12.23
CA ASP A 400 -1.91 13.13 -13.60
C ASP A 400 -0.42 12.97 -13.93
N MET A 401 0.47 13.44 -13.05
CA MET A 401 1.92 13.28 -13.20
C MET A 401 2.32 11.81 -13.25
N PHE A 402 1.77 10.96 -12.39
CA PHE A 402 2.11 9.54 -12.37
C PHE A 402 1.50 8.78 -13.55
N SER A 403 0.36 9.24 -14.06
CA SER A 403 -0.28 8.79 -15.31
C SER A 403 0.56 9.13 -16.53
N GLU A 404 1.04 10.37 -16.67
CA GLU A 404 1.85 10.81 -17.82
C GLU A 404 3.32 10.38 -17.73
N GLY A 405 3.97 10.61 -16.58
CA GLY A 405 5.39 10.40 -16.35
C GLY A 405 5.76 8.95 -16.03
N GLY A 406 4.78 8.15 -15.59
CA GLY A 406 4.91 6.70 -15.39
C GLY A 406 5.86 6.26 -14.28
N GLN A 407 6.57 7.16 -13.59
CA GLN A 407 7.46 6.81 -12.48
C GLN A 407 7.83 8.00 -11.59
N PHE A 408 8.17 7.72 -10.33
CA PHE A 408 8.77 8.69 -9.42
C PHE A 408 9.76 8.03 -8.44
N THR A 409 10.63 8.81 -7.81
CA THR A 409 11.60 8.34 -6.81
C THR A 409 11.20 8.81 -5.43
N ILE A 410 11.24 7.92 -4.44
CA ILE A 410 10.90 8.26 -3.06
C ILE A 410 12.13 8.79 -2.34
N LEU A 411 11.99 9.98 -1.76
CA LEU A 411 12.99 10.66 -0.95
C LEU A 411 12.51 10.81 0.50
N SER A 412 13.43 10.89 1.46
CA SER A 412 13.09 11.15 2.86
C SER A 412 12.77 12.62 3.11
N LYS A 413 12.23 12.91 4.29
CA LYS A 413 12.10 14.29 4.75
C LYS A 413 13.44 15.05 4.75
N PRO A 414 13.43 16.38 4.53
CA PRO A 414 14.59 17.23 4.79
C PRO A 414 15.08 17.12 6.24
N GLN A 415 16.38 17.32 6.47
CA GLN A 415 16.99 17.22 7.81
C GLN A 415 16.47 18.31 8.77
N ASP A 416 16.11 19.48 8.26
CA ASP A 416 15.65 20.62 9.05
C ASP A 416 14.18 20.51 9.49
N TRP A 417 13.47 19.45 9.07
CA TRP A 417 12.07 19.26 9.41
C TRP A 417 11.89 18.47 10.72
N ASN A 418 11.48 19.17 11.79
CA ASN A 418 11.26 18.63 13.14
C ASN A 418 9.84 18.07 13.42
N GLY A 419 8.97 17.93 12.40
CA GLY A 419 7.56 17.53 12.56
C GLY A 419 7.30 16.05 12.90
N SER A 420 8.29 15.29 13.41
CA SER A 420 8.18 13.83 13.57
C SER A 420 7.10 13.38 14.57
N LYS A 421 6.77 14.20 15.59
CA LYS A 421 5.73 13.86 16.58
C LYS A 421 4.30 13.92 16.03
N ILE A 422 4.00 14.94 15.22
CA ILE A 422 2.65 15.15 14.67
C ILE A 422 2.27 14.01 13.71
N TYR A 423 3.28 13.46 13.03
CA TYR A 423 3.11 12.31 12.12
C TYR A 423 2.73 11.01 12.83
N GLU A 424 3.21 10.78 14.05
CA GLU A 424 2.83 9.59 14.83
C GLU A 424 1.31 9.57 15.13
N GLU A 425 0.67 10.74 15.15
CA GLU A 425 -0.74 10.90 15.47
C GLU A 425 -1.65 11.02 14.23
N ARG A 426 -1.21 11.67 13.14
CA ARG A 426 -2.04 12.02 11.97
C ARG A 426 -1.35 11.77 10.60
N PRO A 427 -1.00 10.53 10.26
CA PRO A 427 -0.07 10.23 9.16
C PRO A 427 -0.48 10.61 7.72
N PHE A 428 -1.76 10.91 7.48
CA PHE A 428 -2.32 11.19 6.15
C PHE A 428 -3.02 12.55 6.05
N GLU A 429 -2.91 13.41 7.07
CA GLU A 429 -3.48 14.76 7.07
C GLU A 429 -2.51 15.75 6.43
N THR A 430 -2.29 15.61 5.12
CA THR A 430 -1.24 16.31 4.36
C THR A 430 -1.29 17.83 4.51
N GLU A 431 -2.48 18.43 4.61
CA GLU A 431 -2.69 19.87 4.84
C GLU A 431 -1.98 20.39 6.10
N ALA A 432 -1.93 19.61 7.20
CA ALA A 432 -1.25 20.01 8.43
C ALA A 432 0.28 20.13 8.28
N TYR A 433 0.85 19.57 7.21
CA TYR A 433 2.30 19.46 7.00
C TYR A 433 2.79 20.19 5.75
N VAL A 434 1.93 20.34 4.74
CA VAL A 434 2.30 20.78 3.40
C VAL A 434 2.00 22.27 3.17
N CYS A 435 1.19 22.94 4.01
CA CYS A 435 0.91 24.39 3.90
C CYS A 435 2.17 25.29 3.77
N ASN A 436 3.32 24.89 4.35
CA ASN A 436 4.58 25.65 4.25
C ASN A 436 5.49 25.23 3.08
N TYR A 437 5.20 24.09 2.43
CA TYR A 437 6.05 23.46 1.39
C TYR A 437 5.24 23.04 0.14
N GLU A 438 4.01 23.52 -0.03
CA GLU A 438 3.08 23.09 -1.10
C GLU A 438 3.69 23.16 -2.50
N ASN A 439 4.34 24.28 -2.84
CA ASN A 439 5.04 24.40 -4.13
C ASN A 439 6.36 23.61 -4.14
N ALA A 440 7.09 23.47 -3.02
CA ALA A 440 8.30 22.62 -2.93
C ALA A 440 7.98 21.19 -3.35
N TYR A 441 6.94 20.63 -2.77
CA TYR A 441 6.51 19.29 -3.12
C TYR A 441 5.83 19.23 -4.49
N ARG A 442 5.09 20.26 -4.93
CA ARG A 442 4.52 20.30 -6.30
C ARG A 442 5.61 20.26 -7.39
N ASP A 443 6.68 21.02 -7.23
CA ASP A 443 7.77 21.08 -8.21
C ASP A 443 8.66 19.81 -8.16
N GLU A 444 8.88 19.24 -6.97
CA GLU A 444 9.55 17.94 -6.83
C GLU A 444 8.72 16.82 -7.48
N VAL A 445 7.40 16.82 -7.25
CA VAL A 445 6.45 15.87 -7.85
C VAL A 445 6.50 15.98 -9.37
N ALA A 446 6.47 17.19 -9.94
CA ALA A 446 6.59 17.42 -11.38
C ALA A 446 7.93 16.91 -11.96
N ARG A 447 8.99 16.86 -11.16
CA ARG A 447 10.32 16.31 -11.52
C ARG A 447 10.42 14.79 -11.27
N GLY A 448 9.34 14.15 -10.83
CA GLY A 448 9.30 12.73 -10.50
C GLY A 448 9.99 12.39 -9.17
N TRP A 449 10.06 13.33 -8.22
CA TRP A 449 10.53 13.10 -6.85
C TRP A 449 9.38 13.30 -5.87
N VAL A 450 9.17 12.31 -4.99
CA VAL A 450 8.10 12.36 -4.00
C VAL A 450 8.69 12.08 -2.63
N ARG A 451 8.40 12.93 -1.65
CA ARG A 451 8.93 12.75 -0.31
C ARG A 451 8.03 11.90 0.56
N THR A 452 8.63 11.31 1.58
CA THR A 452 7.91 10.72 2.71
C THR A 452 8.22 11.50 3.99
N PRO A 453 7.30 11.59 4.96
CA PRO A 453 7.56 12.24 6.26
C PRO A 453 8.61 11.53 7.12
N LEU A 454 9.06 10.36 6.70
CA LEU A 454 10.07 9.56 7.41
C LEU A 454 11.48 10.09 7.19
N GLY A 455 12.33 10.00 8.22
CA GLY A 455 13.77 10.30 8.10
C GLY A 455 14.49 9.32 7.18
N GLU A 456 15.75 9.59 6.82
CA GLU A 456 16.53 8.75 5.88
C GLU A 456 16.60 7.27 6.28
N THR A 457 16.87 7.01 7.56
CA THR A 457 16.96 5.64 8.11
C THR A 457 15.63 4.91 8.02
N ASP A 458 14.55 5.57 8.42
CA ASP A 458 13.21 4.97 8.49
C ASP A 458 12.59 4.81 7.11
N THR A 459 12.84 5.77 6.21
CA THR A 459 12.49 5.68 4.79
C THR A 459 13.13 4.45 4.16
N THR A 460 14.44 4.30 4.35
CA THR A 460 15.19 3.16 3.79
C THR A 460 14.71 1.83 4.38
N ALA A 461 14.46 1.78 5.69
CA ALA A 461 13.96 0.58 6.36
C ALA A 461 12.55 0.20 5.89
N SER A 462 11.66 1.18 5.76
CA SER A 462 10.26 0.98 5.35
C SER A 462 10.17 0.55 3.88
N LEU A 463 10.87 1.25 2.98
CA LEU A 463 10.92 0.87 1.55
C LEU A 463 11.56 -0.51 1.34
N LYS A 464 12.58 -0.86 2.12
CA LYS A 464 13.18 -2.21 2.09
C LYS A 464 12.20 -3.27 2.56
N SER A 465 11.35 -2.95 3.54
CA SER A 465 10.33 -3.86 4.07
C SER A 465 9.19 -4.06 3.06
N ILE A 466 8.67 -2.97 2.48
CA ILE A 466 7.71 -2.98 1.38
C ILE A 466 8.25 -3.78 0.21
N TYR A 467 9.50 -3.52 -0.23
CA TYR A 467 10.12 -4.24 -1.34
C TYR A 467 10.17 -5.76 -1.09
N ARG A 468 10.55 -6.18 0.12
CA ARG A 468 10.61 -7.61 0.48
C ARG A 468 9.22 -8.24 0.53
N LEU A 469 8.24 -7.53 1.08
CA LEU A 469 6.87 -8.01 1.18
C LEU A 469 6.24 -8.14 -0.22
N TYR A 470 6.35 -7.12 -1.06
CA TYR A 470 5.92 -7.14 -2.45
C TYR A 470 6.55 -8.29 -3.24
N LYS A 471 7.88 -8.47 -3.16
CA LYS A 471 8.54 -9.60 -3.86
C LYS A 471 8.07 -10.95 -3.35
N LYS A 472 7.89 -11.10 -2.04
CA LYS A 472 7.36 -12.32 -1.44
C LYS A 472 5.94 -12.62 -1.93
N GLU A 473 5.03 -11.64 -1.89
CA GLU A 473 3.65 -11.84 -2.35
C GLU A 473 3.57 -12.11 -3.85
N MET A 474 4.42 -11.47 -4.66
CA MET A 474 4.50 -11.76 -6.08
C MET A 474 5.09 -13.15 -6.37
N GLU A 475 6.03 -13.64 -5.56
CA GLU A 475 6.55 -15.02 -5.64
C GLU A 475 5.52 -16.07 -5.19
N GLU A 476 4.70 -15.75 -4.19
CA GLU A 476 3.68 -16.65 -3.62
C GLU A 476 2.40 -16.71 -4.46
N SER A 477 1.90 -15.56 -4.93
CA SER A 477 0.59 -15.43 -5.59
C SER A 477 0.64 -15.12 -7.08
N GLY A 478 1.79 -14.67 -7.60
CA GLY A 478 1.94 -14.27 -9.00
C GLY A 478 1.22 -12.97 -9.39
N CYS A 479 0.52 -12.31 -8.46
CA CYS A 479 -0.24 -11.09 -8.70
C CYS A 479 0.54 -9.83 -8.26
N ASN A 480 0.29 -8.69 -8.90
CA ASN A 480 0.81 -7.42 -8.42
C ASN A 480 0.02 -6.96 -7.18
N SER A 481 0.72 -6.74 -6.06
CA SER A 481 0.12 -6.32 -4.80
C SER A 481 0.59 -4.94 -4.33
N LEU A 482 1.43 -4.28 -5.11
CA LEU A 482 1.96 -2.95 -4.79
C LEU A 482 1.15 -1.87 -5.49
N PHE A 483 0.65 -0.91 -4.71
CA PHE A 483 -0.16 0.19 -5.22
C PHE A 483 0.31 1.52 -4.64
N VAL A 484 0.20 2.55 -5.48
CA VAL A 484 0.16 3.94 -5.04
C VAL A 484 -1.31 4.27 -4.80
N THR A 485 -1.63 4.77 -3.61
CA THR A 485 -3.00 5.15 -3.25
C THR A 485 -3.15 6.65 -3.27
N VAL A 486 -4.31 7.12 -3.73
CA VAL A 486 -4.64 8.54 -3.87
C VAL A 486 -6.03 8.79 -3.27
N GLY A 487 -6.13 9.80 -2.41
CA GLY A 487 -7.33 10.09 -1.61
C GLY A 487 -7.46 9.13 -0.43
N VAL A 488 -7.79 9.66 0.75
CA VAL A 488 -7.93 8.88 1.99
C VAL A 488 -9.22 9.26 2.71
N LEU A 489 -10.05 8.29 3.04
CA LEU A 489 -11.16 8.49 3.97
C LEU A 489 -10.66 8.32 5.40
N ARG A 490 -10.75 9.38 6.21
CA ARG A 490 -10.66 9.33 7.67
C ARG A 490 -12.06 9.04 8.23
N TRP A 491 -12.21 7.97 8.98
CA TRP A 491 -13.49 7.55 9.54
C TRP A 491 -13.35 6.91 10.91
N TYR A 492 -14.46 6.81 11.64
CA TYR A 492 -14.56 6.25 12.98
C TYR A 492 -15.53 5.08 12.98
N GLU A 493 -15.19 3.98 13.64
CA GLU A 493 -16.02 2.77 13.62
C GLU A 493 -17.37 2.99 14.30
N THR A 494 -17.35 3.68 15.43
CA THR A 494 -18.53 3.94 16.25
C THR A 494 -18.63 5.44 16.58
N LYS A 495 -19.85 5.92 16.83
CA LYS A 495 -20.07 7.31 17.25
C LYS A 495 -19.42 7.54 18.62
N GLY A 496 -18.49 8.50 18.67
CA GLY A 496 -17.72 8.84 19.88
C GLY A 496 -16.37 8.12 20.02
N ASP A 497 -16.00 7.27 19.06
CA ASP A 497 -14.67 6.66 19.02
C ASP A 497 -13.60 7.74 18.80
N LYS A 498 -12.47 7.63 19.51
CA LYS A 498 -11.39 8.63 19.43
C LYS A 498 -10.25 8.24 18.49
N ILE A 499 -10.24 7.01 18.01
CA ILE A 499 -9.16 6.46 17.19
C ILE A 499 -9.58 6.54 15.72
N PRO A 500 -8.95 7.40 14.89
CA PRO A 500 -9.28 7.48 13.49
C PRO A 500 -8.78 6.24 12.73
N ARG A 501 -9.53 5.86 11.71
CA ARG A 501 -9.13 4.86 10.70
C ARG A 501 -8.95 5.56 9.37
N TYR A 502 -8.01 5.05 8.59
CA TYR A 502 -7.67 5.60 7.29
C TYR A 502 -7.89 4.53 6.23
N SER A 503 -8.69 4.80 5.20
CA SER A 503 -8.88 3.90 4.07
C SER A 503 -8.50 4.60 2.77
N PRO A 504 -7.66 4.00 1.91
CA PRO A 504 -7.38 4.57 0.60
C PRO A 504 -8.65 4.55 -0.27
N LEU A 505 -8.83 5.55 -1.11
CA LEU A 505 -9.97 5.63 -2.04
C LEU A 505 -9.62 5.02 -3.40
N ILE A 506 -8.53 5.48 -4.01
CA ILE A 506 -8.10 5.05 -5.35
C ILE A 506 -6.80 4.26 -5.22
N LEU A 507 -6.69 3.16 -5.96
CA LEU A 507 -5.52 2.29 -6.02
C LEU A 507 -4.95 2.31 -7.44
N ILE A 508 -3.70 2.75 -7.57
CA ILE A 508 -2.98 2.82 -8.84
C ILE A 508 -1.89 1.73 -8.83
N PRO A 509 -1.96 0.72 -9.70
CA PRO A 509 -0.97 -0.36 -9.78
C PRO A 509 0.45 0.17 -10.00
N ALA A 510 1.43 -0.37 -9.24
CA ALA A 510 2.82 0.08 -9.33
C ALA A 510 3.84 -1.07 -9.18
N GLU A 511 5.08 -0.86 -9.65
CA GLU A 511 6.25 -1.69 -9.39
C GLU A 511 7.34 -0.89 -8.65
N LEU A 512 7.96 -1.51 -7.64
CA LEU A 512 9.10 -0.94 -6.93
C LEU A 512 10.43 -1.44 -7.49
N ILE A 513 11.22 -0.53 -8.07
CA ILE A 513 12.54 -0.79 -8.63
C ILE A 513 13.62 -0.27 -7.67
N LYS A 514 14.53 -1.17 -7.26
CA LYS A 514 15.68 -0.81 -6.44
C LYS A 514 16.80 -0.22 -7.31
N LYS A 515 17.28 1.00 -7.00
CA LYS A 515 18.44 1.63 -7.65
C LYS A 515 19.65 1.69 -6.69
N GLN A 516 20.80 2.17 -7.18
CA GLN A 516 22.03 2.30 -6.35
C GLN A 516 21.83 3.25 -5.16
N LYS A 517 21.00 4.29 -5.31
CA LYS A 517 20.52 5.17 -4.24
C LYS A 517 18.99 5.20 -4.28
N GLY A 518 18.34 4.69 -3.25
CA GLY A 518 16.88 4.73 -3.09
C GLY A 518 16.08 3.73 -3.93
N TYR A 519 14.77 3.98 -4.00
CA TYR A 519 13.79 3.17 -4.72
C TYR A 519 12.98 4.07 -5.66
N THR A 520 12.77 3.62 -6.90
CA THR A 520 11.89 4.26 -7.87
C THR A 520 10.61 3.43 -7.96
N VAL A 521 9.47 4.09 -7.87
CA VAL A 521 8.15 3.54 -8.14
C VAL A 521 7.83 3.78 -9.61
N VAL A 522 7.39 2.75 -10.31
CA VAL A 522 6.98 2.83 -11.72
C VAL A 522 5.52 2.39 -11.80
N ARG A 523 4.71 3.04 -12.63
CA ARG A 523 3.34 2.63 -12.90
C ARG A 523 3.34 1.25 -13.56
N PHE A 524 2.45 0.39 -13.10
CA PHE A 524 2.24 -0.92 -13.71
C PHE A 524 1.12 -0.79 -14.75
N ASP A 525 1.22 -1.53 -15.86
CA ASP A 525 0.31 -1.43 -17.02
C ASP A 525 -1.02 -2.15 -16.75
N GLU A 526 -1.70 -1.72 -15.69
CA GLU A 526 -3.03 -2.17 -15.25
C GLU A 526 -3.90 -0.95 -14.93
N GLU A 527 -5.22 -1.11 -15.01
CA GLU A 527 -6.17 -0.04 -14.73
C GLU A 527 -6.16 0.35 -13.24
N SER A 528 -6.24 1.65 -12.96
CA SER A 528 -6.53 2.16 -11.63
C SER A 528 -7.94 1.76 -11.19
N VAL A 529 -8.12 1.46 -9.91
CA VAL A 529 -9.39 0.97 -9.38
C VAL A 529 -9.80 1.70 -8.09
N PHE A 530 -11.11 1.79 -7.84
CA PHE A 530 -11.60 2.21 -6.53
C PHE A 530 -11.38 1.10 -5.50
N ASN A 531 -11.22 1.46 -4.24
CA ASN A 531 -11.18 0.51 -3.14
C ASN A 531 -12.56 -0.13 -2.90
N VAL A 532 -12.84 -1.22 -3.62
CA VAL A 532 -14.12 -1.94 -3.54
C VAL A 532 -14.36 -2.54 -2.14
N THR A 533 -13.31 -2.94 -1.42
CA THR A 533 -13.45 -3.42 -0.03
C THR A 533 -14.03 -2.34 0.88
N LEU A 534 -13.58 -1.09 0.73
CA LEU A 534 -14.14 0.05 1.43
C LEU A 534 -15.58 0.33 0.99
N ALA A 535 -15.84 0.38 -0.33
CA ALA A 535 -17.19 0.61 -0.85
C ALA A 535 -18.20 -0.41 -0.30
N GLU A 536 -17.81 -1.69 -0.26
CA GLU A 536 -18.67 -2.75 0.25
C GLU A 536 -18.87 -2.64 1.77
N LYS A 537 -17.84 -2.26 2.53
CA LYS A 537 -17.97 -2.00 3.97
C LYS A 537 -18.94 -0.85 4.25
N LEU A 538 -18.81 0.25 3.53
CA LEU A 538 -19.68 1.43 3.64
C LEU A 538 -21.13 1.07 3.31
N ARG A 539 -21.33 0.27 2.26
CA ARG A 539 -22.66 -0.21 1.88
C ARG A 539 -23.29 -1.13 2.93
N GLN A 540 -22.52 -2.06 3.49
CA GLN A 540 -23.05 -3.08 4.41
C GLN A 540 -23.30 -2.55 5.82
N GLU A 541 -22.34 -1.80 6.38
CA GLU A 541 -22.36 -1.41 7.79
C GLU A 541 -22.95 -0.03 8.02
N TYR A 542 -22.88 0.85 7.01
CA TYR A 542 -23.29 2.24 7.13
C TYR A 542 -24.39 2.64 6.15
N GLU A 543 -24.85 1.72 5.29
CA GLU A 543 -25.86 1.95 4.24
C GLU A 543 -25.48 3.07 3.25
N ILE A 544 -24.18 3.33 3.11
CA ILE A 544 -23.64 4.36 2.22
C ILE A 544 -23.27 3.73 0.88
N ASN A 545 -23.97 4.11 -0.18
CA ASN A 545 -23.64 3.75 -1.56
C ASN A 545 -22.87 4.89 -2.24
N ILE A 546 -21.78 4.55 -2.93
CA ILE A 546 -20.98 5.51 -3.70
C ILE A 546 -21.24 5.25 -5.20
N PRO A 547 -22.09 6.03 -5.87
CA PRO A 547 -22.39 5.82 -7.28
C PRO A 547 -21.24 6.28 -8.19
N GLY A 548 -21.12 5.64 -9.36
CA GLY A 548 -20.21 6.07 -10.43
C GLY A 548 -18.72 5.84 -10.14
N ILE A 549 -18.38 4.77 -9.41
CA ILE A 549 -16.99 4.36 -9.12
C ILE A 549 -16.52 3.14 -9.94
N ASP A 550 -17.40 2.55 -10.75
CA ASP A 550 -17.07 1.47 -11.68
C ASP A 550 -17.84 1.64 -13.01
N PRO A 551 -17.18 1.98 -14.12
CA PRO A 551 -15.75 2.32 -14.21
C PRO A 551 -15.43 3.65 -13.49
N LEU A 552 -14.17 3.84 -13.10
CA LEU A 552 -13.73 5.10 -12.51
C LEU A 552 -13.97 6.27 -13.50
N PRO A 553 -14.45 7.44 -13.03
CA PRO A 553 -14.53 8.62 -13.86
C PRO A 553 -13.14 9.01 -14.39
N LEU A 554 -13.06 9.29 -15.68
CA LEU A 554 -11.83 9.70 -16.35
C LEU A 554 -11.92 11.17 -16.80
N ASP A 555 -10.77 11.82 -16.93
CA ASP A 555 -10.60 13.12 -17.60
C ASP A 555 -9.58 13.02 -18.75
N GLU A 556 -9.05 14.16 -19.22
CA GLU A 556 -8.09 14.18 -20.34
C GLU A 556 -6.69 13.65 -19.94
N GLN A 557 -6.40 13.54 -18.64
CA GLN A 557 -5.09 13.15 -18.09
C GLN A 557 -5.08 11.78 -17.40
N GLY A 558 -6.23 11.25 -16.99
CA GLY A 558 -6.29 9.96 -16.31
C GLY A 558 -7.55 9.79 -15.49
N VAL A 559 -7.38 9.34 -14.24
CA VAL A 559 -8.48 9.17 -13.30
C VAL A 559 -8.87 10.53 -12.75
N ASN A 560 -10.14 10.90 -12.85
CA ASN A 560 -10.63 12.16 -12.32
C ASN A 560 -10.81 12.09 -10.79
N VAL A 561 -9.70 12.31 -10.08
CA VAL A 561 -9.61 12.23 -8.61
C VAL A 561 -10.60 13.20 -7.95
N ASP A 562 -10.73 14.42 -8.45
CA ASP A 562 -11.63 15.44 -7.91
C ASP A 562 -13.09 15.02 -7.93
N ARG A 563 -13.55 14.46 -9.05
CA ARG A 563 -14.92 13.98 -9.18
C ARG A 563 -15.20 12.82 -8.22
N ILE A 564 -14.23 11.92 -8.05
CA ILE A 564 -14.35 10.78 -7.13
C ILE A 564 -14.40 11.27 -5.68
N THR A 565 -13.45 12.12 -5.25
CA THR A 565 -13.40 12.63 -3.87
C THR A 565 -14.64 13.47 -3.54
N GLN A 566 -15.14 14.29 -4.46
CA GLN A 566 -16.39 15.04 -4.29
C GLN A 566 -17.63 14.13 -4.19
N ASN A 567 -17.68 13.03 -4.95
CA ASN A 567 -18.76 12.05 -4.83
C ASN A 567 -18.74 11.38 -3.46
N VAL A 568 -17.56 10.94 -3.00
CA VAL A 568 -17.40 10.33 -1.67
C VAL A 568 -17.77 11.32 -0.56
N ARG A 569 -17.28 12.58 -0.63
CA ARG A 569 -17.61 13.65 0.33
C ARG A 569 -19.13 13.83 0.49
N ARG A 570 -19.87 13.83 -0.63
CA ARG A 570 -21.34 13.91 -0.61
C ARG A 570 -22.00 12.68 0.01
N CYS A 571 -21.53 11.47 -0.32
CA CYS A 571 -22.08 10.22 0.21
C CYS A 571 -21.90 10.05 1.73
N ILE A 572 -20.88 10.68 2.31
CA ILE A 572 -20.61 10.63 3.76
C ILE A 572 -21.18 11.84 4.53
N GLU A 573 -21.88 12.77 3.86
CA GLU A 573 -22.52 13.91 4.53
C GLU A 573 -23.45 13.41 5.66
N GLY A 574 -23.22 13.89 6.88
CA GLY A 574 -23.97 13.48 8.07
C GLY A 574 -23.27 12.45 8.96
N GLN A 575 -22.11 11.90 8.56
CA GLN A 575 -21.26 11.09 9.44
C GLN A 575 -20.32 11.99 10.27
N GLU A 576 -20.46 11.94 11.59
CA GLU A 576 -19.71 12.80 12.51
C GLU A 576 -18.21 12.44 12.53
N GLY A 577 -17.34 13.42 12.28
CA GLY A 577 -15.88 13.28 12.29
C GLY A 577 -15.26 12.67 11.02
N TRP A 578 -16.08 12.14 10.12
CA TRP A 578 -15.60 11.54 8.88
C TRP A 578 -15.18 12.62 7.88
N GLU A 579 -14.06 12.40 7.20
CA GLU A 579 -13.47 13.39 6.29
C GLU A 579 -12.72 12.71 5.15
N VAL A 580 -12.82 13.25 3.95
CA VAL A 580 -11.99 12.84 2.81
C VAL A 580 -10.77 13.77 2.74
N LEU A 581 -9.60 13.20 3.00
CA LEU A 581 -8.30 13.84 3.00
C LEU A 581 -7.60 13.65 1.66
N ASP A 582 -6.87 14.69 1.23
CA ASP A 582 -5.99 14.67 0.07
C ASP A 582 -4.63 14.04 0.46
N GLY A 583 -4.68 12.76 0.81
CA GLY A 583 -3.53 11.95 1.19
C GLY A 583 -3.12 10.96 0.11
N ALA A 584 -1.82 10.65 0.05
CA ALA A 584 -1.27 9.61 -0.82
C ALA A 584 -0.33 8.67 -0.06
N ALA A 585 -0.22 7.42 -0.52
CA ALA A 585 0.68 6.43 0.08
C ALA A 585 1.18 5.40 -0.93
N LEU A 586 2.35 4.81 -0.70
CA LEU A 586 2.80 3.58 -1.35
C LEU A 586 2.59 2.42 -0.38
N GLY A 587 1.85 1.40 -0.78
CA GLY A 587 1.57 0.26 0.09
C GLY A 587 1.41 -1.07 -0.63
N VAL A 588 1.58 -2.14 0.13
CA VAL A 588 1.26 -3.50 -0.30
C VAL A 588 -0.12 -3.86 0.21
N PHE A 589 -1.04 -4.14 -0.71
CA PHE A 589 -2.43 -4.48 -0.43
C PHE A 589 -2.72 -5.87 -1.03
N SER A 590 -3.22 -6.77 -0.20
CA SER A 590 -3.53 -8.15 -0.61
C SER A 590 -4.65 -8.15 -1.65
N PHE A 591 -4.29 -8.38 -2.92
CA PHE A 591 -5.19 -8.18 -4.07
C PHE A 591 -5.68 -9.48 -4.73
N SER A 592 -5.21 -10.66 -4.30
CA SER A 592 -5.65 -11.94 -4.88
C SER A 592 -7.17 -12.11 -4.79
N GLN A 593 -7.75 -11.71 -3.65
CA GLN A 593 -9.19 -11.69 -3.42
C GLN A 593 -9.94 -10.69 -4.30
N TYR A 594 -9.36 -9.52 -4.54
CA TYR A 594 -9.95 -8.51 -5.41
C TYR A 594 -9.91 -8.93 -6.89
N ALA A 595 -8.78 -9.44 -7.38
CA ALA A 595 -8.68 -9.93 -8.76
C ALA A 595 -9.70 -11.05 -9.03
N MET A 596 -9.88 -11.96 -8.07
CA MET A 596 -10.96 -12.95 -8.11
C MET A 596 -12.35 -12.31 -8.08
N TRP A 597 -12.56 -11.29 -7.26
CA TRP A 597 -13.82 -10.56 -7.19
C TRP A 597 -14.17 -9.92 -8.54
N VAL A 598 -13.24 -9.21 -9.17
CA VAL A 598 -13.43 -8.55 -10.48
C VAL A 598 -13.69 -9.58 -11.58
N ASP A 599 -12.94 -10.68 -11.60
CA ASP A 599 -13.13 -11.74 -12.59
C ASP A 599 -14.52 -12.38 -12.46
N ILE A 600 -14.94 -12.68 -11.22
CA ILE A 600 -16.30 -13.17 -10.97
C ILE A 600 -17.34 -12.12 -11.34
N ASP A 601 -17.14 -10.85 -11.02
CA ASP A 601 -18.09 -9.79 -11.33
C ASP A 601 -18.31 -9.61 -12.83
N ARG A 602 -17.22 -9.50 -13.60
CA ARG A 602 -17.25 -9.28 -15.04
C ARG A 602 -17.66 -10.52 -15.83
N ASN A 603 -17.28 -11.72 -15.37
CA ASN A 603 -17.41 -12.95 -16.15
C ASN A 603 -18.44 -13.95 -15.61
N ILE A 604 -19.25 -13.62 -14.60
CA ILE A 604 -20.18 -14.59 -13.97
C ILE A 604 -21.08 -15.30 -14.99
N ASP A 605 -21.62 -14.58 -15.97
CA ASP A 605 -22.54 -15.15 -16.95
C ASP A 605 -21.84 -16.19 -17.84
N ARG A 606 -20.59 -15.93 -18.21
CA ARG A 606 -19.75 -16.88 -18.94
C ARG A 606 -19.32 -18.05 -18.05
N LEU A 607 -18.99 -17.78 -16.79
CA LEU A 607 -18.61 -18.83 -15.83
C LEU A 607 -19.76 -19.82 -15.61
N ARG A 608 -21.01 -19.34 -15.62
CA ARG A 608 -22.24 -20.16 -15.56
C ARG A 608 -22.45 -21.06 -16.79
N GLU A 609 -21.73 -20.87 -17.90
CA GLU A 609 -21.76 -21.83 -19.01
C GLU A 609 -21.19 -23.20 -18.58
N ASN A 610 -20.32 -23.22 -17.56
CA ASN A 610 -19.80 -24.46 -17.00
C ASN A 610 -20.83 -25.12 -16.07
N PRO A 611 -21.23 -26.38 -16.31
CA PRO A 611 -22.24 -27.07 -15.50
C PRO A 611 -21.91 -27.16 -14.00
N VAL A 612 -20.62 -27.23 -13.65
CA VAL A 612 -20.17 -27.29 -12.26
C VAL A 612 -20.35 -25.94 -11.58
N VAL A 613 -20.00 -24.85 -12.27
CA VAL A 613 -20.13 -23.49 -11.73
C VAL A 613 -21.61 -23.11 -11.63
N ASP A 614 -22.43 -23.43 -12.62
CA ASP A 614 -23.88 -23.20 -12.57
C ASP A 614 -24.54 -23.98 -11.43
N ALA A 615 -24.14 -25.24 -11.21
CA ALA A 615 -24.61 -26.02 -10.06
C ALA A 615 -24.22 -25.37 -8.72
N LEU A 616 -22.97 -24.91 -8.61
CA LEU A 616 -22.50 -24.15 -7.45
C LEU A 616 -23.30 -22.85 -7.28
N VAL A 617 -23.62 -22.11 -8.35
CA VAL A 617 -24.34 -20.82 -8.23
C VAL A 617 -25.81 -21.01 -7.89
N SER A 618 -26.47 -21.99 -8.52
CA SER A 618 -27.88 -22.33 -8.31
C SER A 618 -28.14 -23.06 -6.99
N GLY A 619 -27.09 -23.55 -6.33
CA GLY A 619 -27.22 -24.36 -5.12
C GLY A 619 -27.74 -25.77 -5.38
N SER A 620 -27.64 -26.25 -6.61
CA SER A 620 -27.92 -27.64 -6.94
C SER A 620 -26.69 -28.51 -6.68
N VAL A 621 -26.92 -29.74 -6.24
CA VAL A 621 -25.84 -30.72 -6.08
C VAL A 621 -25.51 -31.24 -7.47
N TYR A 622 -24.30 -30.98 -7.95
CA TYR A 622 -23.79 -31.66 -9.14
C TYR A 622 -23.56 -33.13 -8.80
N HIS A 623 -24.56 -33.96 -9.05
CA HIS A 623 -24.45 -35.41 -8.91
C HIS A 623 -23.68 -35.97 -10.10
N ALA A 624 -22.37 -36.10 -9.94
CA ALA A 624 -21.61 -37.06 -10.74
C ALA A 624 -21.91 -38.45 -10.18
N ASP A 625 -23.09 -38.98 -10.48
CA ASP A 625 -23.42 -40.38 -10.20
C ASP A 625 -22.52 -41.26 -11.06
N ALA A 626 -21.42 -41.71 -10.48
CA ALA A 626 -20.66 -42.82 -10.99
C ALA A 626 -19.98 -43.55 -9.83
N GLU A 627 -20.55 -44.68 -9.44
CA GLU A 627 -19.77 -45.71 -8.75
C GLU A 627 -18.57 -46.02 -9.65
N LEU A 628 -17.37 -45.67 -9.17
CA LEU A 628 -16.13 -45.98 -9.86
C LEU A 628 -15.84 -47.46 -9.62
N ASP A 629 -16.09 -48.27 -10.65
CA ASP A 629 -15.86 -49.70 -10.61
C ASP A 629 -14.42 -50.00 -10.18
N ALA A 630 -14.28 -50.68 -9.04
CA ALA A 630 -13.00 -50.95 -8.41
C ALA A 630 -12.14 -51.91 -9.24
N ASP A 631 -12.80 -52.72 -10.08
CA ASP A 631 -12.21 -53.82 -10.82
C ASP A 631 -12.00 -53.50 -12.31
N ALA A 632 -12.28 -52.26 -12.72
CA ALA A 632 -12.15 -51.90 -14.12
C ALA A 632 -10.68 -51.94 -14.58
N ASP A 633 -10.50 -52.53 -15.76
CA ASP A 633 -9.23 -52.96 -16.34
C ASP A 633 -8.32 -51.75 -16.72
N PRO A 634 -7.07 -51.62 -16.23
CA PRO A 634 -6.25 -50.41 -16.46
C PRO A 634 -5.80 -50.22 -17.93
N TYR A 635 -6.40 -50.95 -18.87
CA TYR A 635 -6.05 -50.90 -20.29
C TYR A 635 -6.66 -49.63 -20.91
N GLY A 636 -5.90 -49.02 -21.81
CA GLY A 636 -6.26 -47.72 -22.39
C GLY A 636 -5.86 -46.50 -21.54
N LEU A 637 -5.23 -46.69 -20.38
CA LEU A 637 -4.64 -45.61 -19.59
C LEU A 637 -3.13 -45.50 -19.82
N CYS A 638 -2.63 -44.29 -20.03
CA CYS A 638 -1.20 -44.01 -20.07
C CYS A 638 -0.69 -43.62 -18.68
N LEU A 639 -0.10 -44.59 -17.97
CA LEU A 639 0.49 -44.40 -16.65
C LEU A 639 2.02 -44.34 -16.76
N THR A 640 2.55 -43.12 -16.78
CA THR A 640 3.98 -42.85 -16.96
C THR A 640 4.81 -43.00 -15.67
N VAL A 641 4.15 -42.96 -14.51
CA VAL A 641 4.74 -43.19 -13.19
C VAL A 641 3.90 -44.21 -12.42
N ALA A 642 4.49 -44.87 -11.43
CA ALA A 642 3.77 -45.87 -10.63
C ALA A 642 2.46 -45.30 -10.07
N ALA A 643 1.43 -46.13 -9.95
CA ALA A 643 0.16 -45.72 -9.36
C ALA A 643 -0.42 -46.88 -8.56
N ASP A 644 -0.98 -46.58 -7.39
CA ASP A 644 -1.78 -47.53 -6.63
C ASP A 644 -3.21 -47.62 -7.18
N GLY A 645 -4.00 -48.58 -6.70
CA GLY A 645 -5.36 -48.80 -7.17
C GLY A 645 -6.28 -47.57 -7.01
N SER A 646 -6.08 -46.74 -5.98
CA SER A 646 -6.87 -45.52 -5.77
C SER A 646 -6.50 -44.43 -6.77
N GLN A 647 -5.20 -44.29 -7.08
CA GLN A 647 -4.69 -43.34 -8.06
C GLN A 647 -5.12 -43.72 -9.48
N ILE A 648 -5.13 -45.02 -9.81
CA ILE A 648 -5.61 -45.52 -11.12
C ILE A 648 -7.08 -45.17 -11.34
N LYS A 649 -7.93 -45.33 -10.31
CA LYS A 649 -9.36 -44.95 -10.39
C LYS A 649 -9.54 -43.47 -10.71
N ALA A 650 -8.76 -42.60 -10.06
CA ALA A 650 -8.78 -41.17 -10.36
C ALA A 650 -8.37 -40.86 -11.81
N VAL A 651 -7.30 -41.50 -12.30
CA VAL A 651 -6.83 -41.33 -13.68
C VAL A 651 -7.88 -41.75 -14.71
N ARG A 652 -8.57 -42.87 -14.46
CA ARG A 652 -9.68 -43.32 -15.32
C ARG A 652 -10.85 -42.34 -15.31
N ALA A 653 -11.31 -41.94 -14.13
CA ALA A 653 -12.44 -41.04 -13.99
C ALA A 653 -12.22 -39.74 -14.77
N ALA A 654 -11.02 -39.17 -14.68
CA ALA A 654 -10.66 -37.99 -15.46
C ALA A 654 -10.59 -38.26 -16.99
N GLY A 655 -10.08 -39.44 -17.37
CA GLY A 655 -10.09 -39.90 -18.77
C GLY A 655 -11.51 -40.01 -19.35
N GLU A 656 -12.49 -40.41 -18.55
CA GLU A 656 -13.91 -40.48 -18.93
C GLU A 656 -14.61 -39.10 -18.93
N GLY A 657 -13.92 -38.04 -18.51
CA GLY A 657 -14.48 -36.69 -18.42
C GLY A 657 -15.31 -36.44 -17.16
N LYS A 658 -15.20 -37.28 -16.13
CA LYS A 658 -15.88 -37.09 -14.85
C LYS A 658 -15.19 -36.00 -14.02
N THR A 659 -15.99 -35.20 -13.33
CA THR A 659 -15.54 -34.20 -12.35
C THR A 659 -15.58 -34.79 -10.95
N PHE A 660 -14.50 -34.68 -10.18
CA PHE A 660 -14.42 -35.22 -8.82
C PHE A 660 -13.41 -34.45 -7.97
N VAL A 661 -13.53 -34.59 -6.64
CA VAL A 661 -12.57 -34.07 -5.67
C VAL A 661 -11.68 -35.22 -5.20
N MET A 662 -10.35 -35.02 -5.21
CA MET A 662 -9.37 -36.01 -4.79
C MET A 662 -8.66 -35.55 -3.51
N HIS A 663 -8.84 -36.29 -2.42
CA HIS A 663 -8.16 -36.05 -1.14
C HIS A 663 -7.00 -37.03 -0.96
N GLY A 664 -5.86 -36.53 -0.48
CA GLY A 664 -4.69 -37.37 -0.16
C GLY A 664 -3.90 -36.82 1.02
N PRO A 665 -3.53 -37.61 2.04
CA PRO A 665 -2.62 -37.20 3.11
C PRO A 665 -1.23 -36.78 2.60
N PRO A 666 -0.41 -36.03 3.37
CA PRO A 666 0.98 -35.75 3.02
C PRO A 666 1.76 -37.04 2.75
N GLY A 667 2.60 -37.05 1.71
CA GLY A 667 3.42 -38.23 1.35
C GLY A 667 2.73 -39.30 0.48
N THR A 668 1.42 -39.19 0.21
CA THR A 668 0.65 -40.19 -0.56
C THR A 668 0.74 -40.07 -2.09
N GLY A 669 1.82 -39.47 -2.61
CA GLY A 669 2.06 -39.41 -4.06
C GLY A 669 1.14 -38.47 -4.85
N LYS A 670 0.52 -37.43 -4.24
CA LYS A 670 -0.37 -36.49 -4.96
C LYS A 670 0.20 -35.96 -6.29
N SER A 671 1.44 -35.47 -6.30
CA SER A 671 2.10 -34.99 -7.53
C SER A 671 2.30 -36.09 -8.57
N GLN A 672 2.46 -37.34 -8.13
CA GLN A 672 2.58 -38.53 -8.99
C GLN A 672 1.24 -38.86 -9.64
N THR A 673 0.15 -38.81 -8.88
CA THR A 673 -1.21 -38.96 -9.42
C THR A 673 -1.54 -37.87 -10.44
N ILE A 674 -1.21 -36.60 -10.14
CA ILE A 674 -1.39 -35.47 -11.07
C ILE A 674 -0.60 -35.70 -12.37
N THR A 675 0.64 -36.19 -12.27
CA THR A 675 1.48 -36.48 -13.44
C THR A 675 0.78 -37.51 -14.35
N ASN A 676 0.27 -38.61 -13.78
CA ASN A 676 -0.47 -39.62 -14.55
C ASN A 676 -1.80 -39.11 -15.10
N LEU A 677 -2.50 -38.22 -14.39
CA LEU A 677 -3.72 -37.57 -14.90
C LEU A 677 -3.42 -36.75 -16.17
N ILE A 678 -2.37 -35.94 -16.13
CA ILE A 678 -1.95 -35.09 -17.26
C ILE A 678 -1.50 -35.96 -18.44
N THR A 679 -0.60 -36.92 -18.22
CA THR A 679 -0.08 -37.76 -19.30
C THR A 679 -1.14 -38.64 -19.93
N ASN A 680 -2.09 -39.16 -19.14
CA ASN A 680 -3.23 -39.90 -19.67
C ASN A 680 -4.17 -39.02 -20.51
N ALA A 681 -4.47 -37.81 -20.06
CA ALA A 681 -5.31 -36.89 -20.83
C ALA A 681 -4.63 -36.47 -22.15
N MET A 682 -3.32 -36.22 -22.13
CA MET A 682 -2.52 -35.97 -23.33
C MET A 682 -2.52 -37.16 -24.29
N TYR A 683 -2.36 -38.38 -23.77
CA TYR A 683 -2.44 -39.62 -24.55
C TYR A 683 -3.78 -39.78 -25.26
N GLN A 684 -4.86 -39.31 -24.65
CA GLN A 684 -6.21 -39.28 -25.22
C GLN A 684 -6.45 -38.08 -26.17
N GLY A 685 -5.43 -37.28 -26.47
CA GLY A 685 -5.53 -36.11 -27.35
C GLY A 685 -6.24 -34.91 -26.73
N LYS A 686 -6.39 -34.86 -25.40
CA LYS A 686 -7.03 -33.73 -24.70
C LYS A 686 -6.01 -32.64 -24.35
N THR A 687 -6.46 -31.40 -24.32
CA THR A 687 -5.72 -30.27 -23.76
C THR A 687 -5.94 -30.20 -22.25
N VAL A 688 -4.88 -29.91 -21.48
CA VAL A 688 -4.94 -29.87 -20.01
C VAL A 688 -4.48 -28.50 -19.52
N LEU A 689 -5.31 -27.85 -18.70
CA LEU A 689 -4.92 -26.70 -17.90
C LEU A 689 -4.74 -27.15 -16.45
N PHE A 690 -3.51 -27.08 -15.94
CA PHE A 690 -3.21 -27.40 -14.55
C PHE A 690 -3.00 -26.11 -13.77
N VAL A 691 -3.86 -25.86 -12.77
CA VAL A 691 -3.83 -24.68 -11.91
C VAL A 691 -3.52 -25.11 -10.48
N ALA A 692 -2.64 -24.39 -9.79
CA ALA A 692 -2.32 -24.60 -8.39
C ALA A 692 -2.07 -23.27 -7.69
N GLU A 693 -2.43 -23.19 -6.41
CA GLU A 693 -2.27 -21.97 -5.59
C GLU A 693 -0.80 -21.59 -5.40
N LYS A 694 0.12 -22.56 -5.31
CA LYS A 694 1.54 -22.33 -5.02
C LYS A 694 2.41 -22.73 -6.19
N ARG A 695 3.29 -21.82 -6.59
CA ARG A 695 4.30 -22.05 -7.65
C ARG A 695 5.12 -23.33 -7.43
N ALA A 696 5.50 -23.65 -6.20
CA ALA A 696 6.24 -24.88 -5.88
C ALA A 696 5.50 -26.16 -6.31
N ALA A 697 4.17 -26.16 -6.29
CA ALA A 697 3.37 -27.31 -6.76
C ALA A 697 3.45 -27.47 -8.29
N LEU A 698 3.44 -26.35 -9.03
CA LEU A 698 3.62 -26.32 -10.48
C LEU A 698 5.03 -26.83 -10.85
N GLU A 699 6.07 -26.31 -10.21
CA GLU A 699 7.47 -26.69 -10.47
C GLU A 699 7.73 -28.17 -10.19
N VAL A 700 7.14 -28.74 -9.14
CA VAL A 700 7.29 -30.18 -8.81
C VAL A 700 6.65 -31.07 -9.88
N VAL A 701 5.48 -30.70 -10.40
CA VAL A 701 4.79 -31.47 -11.45
C VAL A 701 5.52 -31.32 -12.78
N GLN A 702 5.94 -30.11 -13.13
CA GLN A 702 6.74 -29.84 -14.33
C GLN A 702 8.02 -30.67 -14.36
N LYS A 703 8.81 -30.64 -13.27
CA LYS A 703 10.06 -31.41 -13.19
C LYS A 703 9.85 -32.92 -13.39
N ARG A 704 8.66 -33.43 -13.01
CA ARG A 704 8.29 -34.84 -13.28
C ARG A 704 7.94 -35.05 -14.76
N LEU A 705 7.19 -34.14 -15.37
CA LEU A 705 6.86 -34.18 -16.80
C LEU A 705 8.13 -34.08 -17.67
N ASP A 706 9.08 -33.22 -17.29
CA ASP A 706 10.42 -33.15 -17.89
C ASP A 706 11.18 -34.48 -17.76
N GLY A 707 11.18 -35.06 -16.55
CA GLY A 707 11.82 -36.34 -16.27
C GLY A 707 11.26 -37.52 -17.07
N ILE A 708 10.01 -37.42 -17.53
CA ILE A 708 9.34 -38.42 -18.37
C ILE A 708 9.52 -38.11 -19.87
N GLY A 709 10.03 -36.93 -20.21
CA GLY A 709 10.29 -36.50 -21.58
C GLY A 709 9.10 -35.82 -22.28
N VAL A 710 8.02 -35.50 -21.57
CA VAL A 710 6.84 -34.81 -22.12
C VAL A 710 6.83 -33.31 -21.80
N GLY A 711 7.85 -32.82 -21.10
CA GLY A 711 8.00 -31.41 -20.72
C GLY A 711 7.98 -30.43 -21.90
N ASN A 712 8.49 -30.83 -23.07
CA ASN A 712 8.45 -30.02 -24.29
C ASN A 712 7.02 -29.73 -24.81
N HIS A 713 6.02 -30.48 -24.35
CA HIS A 713 4.60 -30.25 -24.66
C HIS A 713 3.86 -29.43 -23.60
N CYS A 714 4.57 -29.01 -22.54
CA CYS A 714 4.02 -28.16 -21.50
C CYS A 714 4.34 -26.70 -21.85
N LEU A 715 3.37 -25.81 -21.69
CA LEU A 715 3.59 -24.36 -21.72
C LEU A 715 3.39 -23.83 -20.30
N GLU A 716 4.41 -23.18 -19.77
CA GLU A 716 4.32 -22.51 -18.47
C GLU A 716 3.92 -21.07 -18.66
N LEU A 717 2.77 -20.72 -18.09
CA LEU A 717 2.34 -19.33 -17.96
C LEU A 717 2.86 -18.81 -16.62
N HIS A 718 4.08 -18.26 -16.61
CA HIS A 718 4.55 -17.43 -15.48
C HIS A 718 4.23 -15.97 -15.79
N SER A 719 4.04 -15.18 -14.72
CA SER A 719 3.72 -13.74 -14.77
C SER A 719 4.68 -12.91 -15.64
N ASP A 720 4.35 -11.62 -15.85
CA ASP A 720 4.82 -10.66 -16.87
C ASP A 720 6.35 -10.51 -17.11
N LYS A 721 7.18 -11.20 -16.33
CA LYS A 721 8.64 -11.30 -16.50
C LYS A 721 9.10 -12.49 -17.32
N THR A 722 8.19 -13.26 -17.93
CA THR A 722 8.59 -14.27 -18.90
C THR A 722 9.11 -13.57 -20.16
N GLU A 723 10.43 -13.44 -20.26
CA GLU A 723 11.12 -12.90 -21.45
C GLU A 723 10.49 -13.53 -22.70
N LYS A 724 9.95 -12.71 -23.62
CA LYS A 724 9.31 -13.19 -24.87
C LYS A 724 10.16 -14.25 -25.59
N THR A 725 11.48 -14.10 -25.49
CA THR A 725 12.49 -15.05 -25.99
C THR A 725 12.32 -16.47 -25.43
N LYS A 726 12.03 -16.63 -24.13
CA LYS A 726 11.83 -17.94 -23.49
C LYS A 726 10.53 -18.61 -23.93
N VAL A 727 9.44 -17.85 -24.03
CA VAL A 727 8.16 -18.37 -24.54
C VAL A 727 8.30 -18.82 -25.99
N LEU A 728 8.94 -17.99 -26.83
CA LEU A 728 9.22 -18.34 -28.22
C LEU A 728 10.12 -19.57 -28.34
N GLU A 729 11.13 -19.71 -27.48
CA GLU A 729 11.99 -20.90 -27.47
C GLU A 729 11.25 -22.16 -27.02
N GLN A 730 10.32 -22.05 -26.07
CA GLN A 730 9.48 -23.16 -25.64
C GLN A 730 8.51 -23.60 -26.75
N LEU A 731 7.87 -22.64 -27.43
CA LEU A 731 7.06 -22.93 -28.61
C LEU A 731 7.89 -23.56 -29.74
N ARG A 732 9.10 -23.04 -29.99
CA ARG A 732 10.02 -23.60 -30.98
C ARG A 732 10.36 -25.06 -30.67
N LYS A 733 10.69 -25.37 -29.41
CA LYS A 733 10.97 -26.74 -28.95
C LYS A 733 9.74 -27.65 -29.03
N ALA A 734 8.55 -27.14 -28.72
CA ALA A 734 7.30 -27.88 -28.86
C ALA A 734 6.97 -28.22 -30.34
N MET A 735 7.44 -27.39 -31.26
CA MET A 735 7.29 -27.59 -32.71
C MET A 735 8.41 -28.42 -33.35
N GLU A 736 9.48 -28.76 -32.61
CA GLU A 736 10.52 -29.66 -33.13
C GLU A 736 9.91 -31.04 -33.40
N PRO A 737 10.16 -31.64 -34.59
CA PRO A 737 9.60 -32.94 -34.92
C PRO A 737 10.03 -33.97 -33.89
N ALA A 738 9.06 -34.72 -33.36
CA ALA A 738 9.33 -35.85 -32.48
C ALA A 738 10.35 -36.77 -33.16
N LYS A 739 11.29 -37.32 -32.39
CA LYS A 739 12.24 -38.31 -32.91
C LYS A 739 11.46 -39.41 -33.62
N GLU A 740 11.82 -39.71 -34.86
CA GLU A 740 11.27 -40.87 -35.57
C GLU A 740 11.64 -42.13 -34.78
N TYR A 741 10.65 -42.74 -34.16
CA TYR A 741 10.78 -44.05 -33.56
C TYR A 741 10.53 -45.11 -34.62
N ASP A 742 11.32 -46.18 -34.58
CA ASP A 742 11.09 -47.38 -35.39
C ASP A 742 9.78 -48.02 -34.92
N ALA A 743 8.71 -47.80 -35.70
CA ALA A 743 7.36 -48.27 -35.38
C ALA A 743 7.32 -49.78 -35.09
N ALA A 744 8.14 -50.58 -35.79
CA ALA A 744 8.19 -52.02 -35.61
C ALA A 744 8.73 -52.42 -34.23
N LYS A 745 9.75 -51.72 -33.72
CA LYS A 745 10.30 -51.96 -32.38
C LYS A 745 9.34 -51.52 -31.28
N LEU A 746 8.58 -50.45 -31.53
CA LEU A 746 7.58 -49.97 -30.59
C LEU A 746 6.42 -50.97 -30.49
N ASP A 747 5.93 -51.48 -31.62
CA ASP A 747 4.89 -52.49 -31.67
C ASP A 747 5.30 -53.79 -30.97
N ASP A 748 6.53 -54.27 -31.20
CA ASP A 748 7.08 -55.44 -30.51
C ASP A 748 7.20 -55.23 -28.99
N ALA A 749 7.62 -54.04 -28.55
CA ALA A 749 7.70 -53.71 -27.12
C ALA A 749 6.32 -53.65 -26.46
N ILE A 750 5.33 -53.05 -27.15
CA ILE A 750 3.93 -52.99 -26.70
C ILE A 750 3.34 -54.40 -26.59
N ALA A 751 3.58 -55.26 -27.59
CA ALA A 751 3.09 -56.63 -27.61
C ALA A 751 3.67 -57.45 -26.44
N ASN A 752 4.98 -57.35 -26.20
CA ASN A 752 5.64 -58.01 -25.08
C ASN A 752 5.10 -57.52 -23.71
N LEU A 753 4.92 -56.21 -23.56
CA LEU A 753 4.41 -55.61 -22.32
C LEU A 753 2.96 -56.07 -22.06
N ASN A 754 2.10 -56.07 -23.08
CA ASN A 754 0.73 -56.57 -22.99
C ASN A 754 0.68 -58.06 -22.61
N SER A 755 1.59 -58.88 -23.13
CA SER A 755 1.70 -60.31 -22.77
C SER A 755 2.11 -60.51 -21.31
N MET A 756 3.16 -59.82 -20.84
CA MET A 756 3.60 -59.88 -19.44
C MET A 756 2.48 -59.41 -18.49
N ARG A 757 1.80 -58.33 -18.86
CA ARG A 757 0.69 -57.78 -18.09
C ARG A 757 -0.50 -58.73 -18.03
N SER A 758 -0.88 -59.34 -19.15
CA SER A 758 -1.96 -60.34 -19.19
C SER A 758 -1.70 -61.51 -18.25
N ARG A 759 -0.43 -61.96 -18.16
CA ARG A 759 -0.01 -63.00 -17.22
C ARG A 759 -0.14 -62.57 -15.76
N LEU A 760 0.22 -61.33 -15.43
CA LEU A 760 0.10 -60.79 -14.07
C LEU A 760 -1.36 -60.58 -13.67
N VAL A 761 -2.19 -60.05 -14.56
CA VAL A 761 -3.63 -59.90 -14.32
C VAL A 761 -4.27 -61.27 -14.11
N ALA A 762 -4.00 -62.25 -14.99
CA ALA A 762 -4.50 -63.61 -14.83
C ALA A 762 -4.13 -64.20 -13.45
N TYR A 763 -2.88 -64.03 -13.02
CA TYR A 763 -2.42 -64.48 -11.70
C TYR A 763 -3.19 -63.82 -10.54
N VAL A 764 -3.33 -62.48 -10.54
CA VAL A 764 -4.05 -61.74 -9.49
C VAL A 764 -5.53 -62.09 -9.49
N THR A 765 -6.15 -62.18 -10.67
CA THR A 765 -7.54 -62.61 -10.84
C THR A 765 -7.72 -64.03 -10.30
N ASP A 766 -6.84 -64.98 -10.62
CA ASP A 766 -6.94 -66.35 -10.12
C ASP A 766 -6.75 -66.45 -8.60
N LEU A 767 -5.92 -65.58 -8.02
CA LEU A 767 -5.67 -65.52 -6.58
C LEU A 767 -6.90 -64.99 -5.80
N HIS A 768 -7.61 -64.00 -6.35
CA HIS A 768 -8.78 -63.37 -5.73
C HIS A 768 -10.12 -63.95 -6.18
N LYS A 769 -10.14 -64.79 -7.22
CA LYS A 769 -11.35 -65.47 -7.70
C LYS A 769 -11.89 -66.37 -6.59
N ARG A 770 -13.10 -66.07 -6.13
CA ARG A 770 -13.85 -66.97 -5.25
C ARG A 770 -14.13 -68.28 -5.98
N ARG A 771 -13.72 -69.37 -5.34
CA ARG A 771 -13.90 -70.72 -5.85
C ARG A 771 -15.23 -71.28 -5.34
N GLU A 772 -15.59 -72.49 -5.72
CA GLU A 772 -16.89 -73.10 -5.40
C GLU A 772 -17.14 -73.23 -3.89
N TRP A 773 -16.07 -73.27 -3.09
CA TRP A 773 -16.07 -73.28 -1.63
C TRP A 773 -16.17 -71.87 -0.98
N GLY A 774 -16.47 -70.84 -1.76
CA GLY A 774 -16.83 -69.50 -1.30
C GLY A 774 -15.69 -68.58 -0.84
N PHE A 775 -14.46 -69.08 -0.77
CA PHE A 775 -13.25 -68.30 -0.49
C PHE A 775 -12.35 -68.20 -1.72
N SER A 776 -11.58 -67.12 -1.80
CA SER A 776 -10.46 -66.95 -2.71
C SER A 776 -9.16 -67.52 -2.12
N ALA A 777 -8.18 -67.82 -2.97
CA ALA A 777 -6.88 -68.29 -2.49
C ALA A 777 -6.18 -67.22 -1.62
N TYR A 778 -6.37 -65.93 -1.94
CA TYR A 778 -5.91 -64.83 -1.11
C TYR A 778 -6.53 -64.86 0.30
N GLU A 779 -7.87 -64.95 0.40
CA GLU A 779 -8.56 -65.02 1.70
C GLU A 779 -8.11 -66.24 2.52
N CYS A 780 -7.89 -67.39 1.88
CA CYS A 780 -7.37 -68.58 2.56
C CYS A 780 -5.95 -68.36 3.11
N ILE A 781 -5.04 -67.77 2.33
CA ILE A 781 -3.67 -67.48 2.75
C ILE A 781 -3.65 -66.43 3.87
N SER A 782 -4.40 -65.33 3.72
CA SER A 782 -4.47 -64.27 4.75
C SER A 782 -5.06 -64.77 6.06
N ARG A 783 -6.07 -65.65 5.99
CA ARG A 783 -6.61 -66.31 7.19
C ARG A 783 -5.56 -67.22 7.82
N TYR A 784 -4.91 -68.07 7.02
CA TYR A 784 -3.85 -68.97 7.50
C TYR A 784 -2.71 -68.22 8.20
N GLU A 785 -2.24 -67.10 7.64
CA GLU A 785 -1.17 -66.26 8.24
C GLU A 785 -1.64 -65.48 9.47
N ALA A 786 -2.92 -65.10 9.54
CA ALA A 786 -3.49 -64.44 10.72
C ALA A 786 -3.64 -65.38 11.92
N TYR A 787 -3.57 -66.70 11.70
CA TYR A 787 -3.57 -67.70 12.76
C TYR A 787 -2.14 -68.03 13.21
N ASP A 788 -1.91 -67.99 14.52
CA ASP A 788 -0.68 -68.49 15.13
C ASP A 788 -0.62 -70.02 14.96
N SER A 789 0.15 -70.45 13.95
CA SER A 789 0.33 -71.86 13.56
C SER A 789 0.88 -72.77 14.67
N SER A 790 1.28 -72.21 15.82
CA SER A 790 1.64 -72.97 17.01
C SER A 790 0.44 -73.64 17.72
N LYS A 791 -0.80 -73.19 17.47
CA LYS A 791 -2.00 -73.63 18.21
C LYS A 791 -3.03 -74.44 17.41
N ALA A 792 -2.78 -74.72 16.13
CA ALA A 792 -3.69 -75.46 15.26
C ALA A 792 -2.98 -76.59 14.49
N LYS A 793 -2.10 -77.35 15.16
CA LYS A 793 -1.26 -78.36 14.48
C LYS A 793 -1.98 -79.63 14.06
N ASP A 794 -3.16 -79.94 14.60
CA ASP A 794 -3.80 -81.26 14.42
C ASP A 794 -5.20 -81.27 13.79
N LEU A 795 -5.67 -80.18 13.18
CA LEU A 795 -6.91 -80.22 12.38
C LEU A 795 -6.59 -80.55 10.91
N ARG A 796 -6.57 -81.85 10.57
CA ARG A 796 -6.51 -82.30 9.17
C ARG A 796 -7.91 -82.57 8.63
N ILE A 797 -8.53 -81.56 8.02
CA ILE A 797 -9.72 -81.77 7.17
C ILE A 797 -9.21 -82.22 5.79
N SER A 798 -9.77 -83.29 5.23
CA SER A 798 -9.38 -83.72 3.88
C SER A 798 -9.73 -82.63 2.86
N PRO A 799 -8.92 -82.45 1.79
CA PRO A 799 -9.19 -81.43 0.78
C PRO A 799 -10.62 -81.52 0.23
N ASP A 800 -11.10 -82.72 -0.12
CA ASP A 800 -12.46 -82.91 -0.64
C ASP A 800 -13.56 -82.48 0.35
N THR A 801 -13.33 -82.71 1.65
CA THR A 801 -14.28 -82.32 2.71
C THR A 801 -14.28 -80.79 2.88
N ALA A 802 -13.11 -80.16 2.92
CA ALA A 802 -12.97 -78.71 3.02
C ALA A 802 -13.56 -77.97 1.80
N LEU A 803 -13.42 -78.55 0.60
CA LEU A 803 -13.96 -78.00 -0.65
C LEU A 803 -15.49 -78.16 -0.76
N SER A 804 -16.09 -79.08 0.00
CA SER A 804 -17.55 -79.34 0.01
C SER A 804 -18.31 -78.58 1.12
N MET A 805 -17.60 -77.98 2.06
CA MET A 805 -18.18 -77.24 3.19
C MET A 805 -18.65 -75.85 2.73
N ARG A 806 -19.85 -75.45 3.17
CA ARG A 806 -20.38 -74.11 2.86
C ARG A 806 -19.70 -73.05 3.74
N PRO A 807 -19.54 -71.81 3.26
CA PRO A 807 -18.83 -70.75 3.99
C PRO A 807 -19.42 -70.45 5.37
N GLU A 808 -20.73 -70.60 5.54
CA GLU A 808 -21.41 -70.36 6.82
C GLU A 808 -20.99 -71.38 7.89
N ILE A 809 -20.76 -72.64 7.50
CA ILE A 809 -20.38 -73.73 8.41
C ILE A 809 -18.92 -73.57 8.84
N LEU A 810 -18.03 -73.11 7.95
CA LEU A 810 -16.63 -72.82 8.26
C LEU A 810 -16.48 -71.65 9.25
N GLY A 811 -17.30 -70.61 9.10
CA GLY A 811 -17.34 -69.48 10.03
C GLY A 811 -17.85 -69.87 11.42
N GLU A 812 -18.88 -70.71 11.52
CA GLU A 812 -19.37 -71.25 12.80
C GLU A 812 -18.31 -72.12 13.50
N LEU A 813 -17.55 -72.93 12.75
CA LEU A 813 -16.48 -73.77 13.29
C LEU A 813 -15.28 -72.96 13.82
N GLU A 814 -14.88 -71.89 13.12
CA GLU A 814 -13.86 -70.94 13.58
C GLU A 814 -14.28 -70.29 14.92
N ASP A 815 -15.55 -69.89 15.02
CA ASP A 815 -16.11 -69.20 16.17
C ASP A 815 -16.28 -70.13 17.39
N ASP A 816 -16.66 -71.38 17.16
CA ASP A 816 -16.76 -72.41 18.21
C ASP A 816 -15.39 -72.89 18.72
N LEU A 817 -14.38 -72.98 17.84
CA LEU A 817 -12.98 -73.21 18.24
C LEU A 817 -12.44 -72.05 19.09
N LEU A 818 -12.76 -70.81 18.73
CA LEU A 818 -12.37 -69.63 19.50
C LEU A 818 -13.04 -69.61 20.89
N LYS A 819 -14.33 -69.96 20.97
CA LYS A 819 -15.07 -70.09 22.24
C LYS A 819 -14.52 -71.21 23.12
N ALA A 820 -14.18 -72.36 22.53
CA ALA A 820 -13.55 -73.47 23.27
C ALA A 820 -12.18 -73.08 23.83
N HIS A 821 -11.39 -72.33 23.07
CA HIS A 821 -10.08 -71.84 23.51
C HIS A 821 -10.19 -70.77 24.61
N GLN A 822 -11.18 -69.87 24.51
CA GLN A 822 -11.50 -68.92 25.58
C GLN A 822 -11.97 -69.64 26.85
N ALA A 823 -12.81 -70.68 26.73
CA ALA A 823 -13.25 -71.49 27.86
C ALA A 823 -12.08 -72.21 28.56
N TYR A 824 -11.11 -72.71 27.79
CA TYR A 824 -9.86 -73.28 28.31
C TYR A 824 -9.00 -72.25 29.04
N GLY A 825 -8.83 -71.04 28.46
CA GLY A 825 -8.09 -69.95 29.11
C GLY A 825 -8.75 -69.44 30.40
N ILE A 826 -10.09 -69.42 30.45
CA ILE A 826 -10.86 -69.08 31.66
C ILE A 826 -10.71 -70.17 32.72
N ALA A 827 -10.78 -71.45 32.33
CA ALA A 827 -10.56 -72.56 33.25
C ALA A 827 -9.14 -72.56 33.85
N GLN A 828 -8.13 -72.18 33.05
CA GLN A 828 -6.74 -72.06 33.47
C GLN A 828 -6.54 -70.87 34.43
N SER A 829 -7.17 -69.71 34.16
CA SER A 829 -7.09 -68.55 35.05
C SER A 829 -7.86 -68.74 36.37
N MET A 830 -8.89 -69.59 36.39
CA MET A 830 -9.62 -69.95 37.61
C MET A 830 -8.80 -70.83 38.56
N CYS A 831 -7.85 -71.62 38.03
CA CYS A 831 -6.89 -72.38 38.83
C CYS A 831 -5.81 -71.48 39.47
N ASP A 832 -5.36 -70.43 38.77
CA ASP A 832 -4.29 -69.54 39.25
C ASP A 832 -4.76 -68.47 40.25
N THR A 833 -6.07 -68.26 40.39
CA THR A 833 -6.66 -67.19 41.22
C THR A 833 -7.28 -67.68 42.55
N GLY A 834 -7.18 -68.97 42.85
CA GLY A 834 -7.73 -69.54 44.10
C GLY A 834 -9.26 -69.60 44.16
N ALA A 835 -9.96 -69.29 43.06
CA ALA A 835 -11.43 -69.23 43.01
C ALA A 835 -12.12 -70.58 43.32
N LEU A 836 -11.41 -71.70 43.13
CA LEU A 836 -11.89 -73.05 43.39
C LEU A 836 -11.82 -73.49 44.87
N GLU A 837 -11.16 -72.71 45.75
CA GLU A 837 -11.15 -72.97 47.20
C GLU A 837 -12.55 -72.85 47.82
N SER A 838 -13.46 -72.11 47.18
CA SER A 838 -14.83 -71.87 47.64
C SER A 838 -15.79 -73.06 47.42
N ILE A 839 -15.37 -74.10 46.70
CA ILE A 839 -16.19 -75.27 46.35
C ILE A 839 -15.56 -76.62 46.71
N HIS A 840 -14.49 -76.64 47.52
CA HIS A 840 -13.84 -77.86 48.04
C HIS A 840 -13.59 -78.93 46.97
N ALA A 841 -13.07 -78.51 45.82
CA ALA A 841 -12.69 -79.41 44.73
C ALA A 841 -11.19 -79.22 44.43
N ASP A 842 -10.37 -80.16 44.92
CA ASP A 842 -8.91 -80.03 44.92
C ASP A 842 -8.22 -80.82 43.78
N VAL A 843 -8.97 -81.54 42.91
CA VAL A 843 -8.48 -82.20 41.68
C VAL A 843 -9.64 -82.35 40.67
N LEU A 844 -9.43 -81.94 39.42
CA LEU A 844 -10.23 -82.39 38.26
C LEU A 844 -9.73 -83.80 37.92
N ALA A 845 -10.58 -84.81 38.09
CA ALA A 845 -10.26 -86.24 38.20
C ALA A 845 -9.15 -86.80 37.27
N ALA A 846 -8.31 -87.68 37.85
CA ALA A 846 -7.16 -88.37 37.25
C ALA A 846 -7.46 -89.34 36.07
N SER A 847 -8.65 -89.31 35.48
CA SER A 847 -8.96 -90.08 34.27
C SER A 847 -8.53 -89.37 32.97
N LEU A 848 -8.23 -88.07 33.01
CA LEU A 848 -7.81 -87.33 31.80
C LEU A 848 -6.29 -87.40 31.54
N GLN A 849 -5.49 -87.69 32.57
CA GLN A 849 -4.02 -87.73 32.45
C GLN A 849 -3.53 -89.04 31.83
N PHE A 850 -4.18 -90.16 32.16
CA PHE A 850 -3.80 -91.49 31.66
C PHE A 850 -4.12 -91.68 30.17
N ASP A 851 -5.24 -91.12 29.70
CA ASP A 851 -5.66 -91.17 28.30
C ASP A 851 -4.77 -90.30 27.38
N ILE A 852 -4.10 -89.28 27.95
CA ILE A 852 -3.17 -88.40 27.22
C ILE A 852 -1.75 -89.00 27.17
N GLU A 853 -1.29 -89.68 28.23
CA GLU A 853 0.03 -90.34 28.23
C GLU A 853 0.09 -91.51 27.23
N GLU A 854 -0.97 -92.33 27.12
CA GLU A 854 -1.03 -93.43 26.13
C GLU A 854 -1.06 -92.92 24.67
N ALA A 855 -1.72 -91.77 24.44
CA ALA A 855 -1.75 -91.12 23.13
C ALA A 855 -0.40 -90.48 22.74
N MET A 856 0.43 -90.06 23.71
CA MET A 856 1.74 -89.48 23.46
C MET A 856 2.81 -90.53 23.09
N ASP A 857 2.74 -91.74 23.66
CA ASP A 857 3.69 -92.84 23.37
C ASP A 857 3.48 -93.49 21.98
N ASP A 858 2.26 -93.42 21.44
CA ASP A 858 1.97 -93.87 20.07
C ASP A 858 2.42 -92.83 19.02
N VAL A 859 2.41 -91.55 19.36
CA VAL A 859 2.91 -90.45 18.51
C VAL A 859 4.44 -90.42 18.45
N ALA A 860 5.13 -90.72 19.56
CA ALA A 860 6.59 -90.83 19.60
C ALA A 860 7.11 -91.93 18.67
N ARG A 861 6.41 -93.08 18.59
CA ARG A 861 6.76 -94.20 17.69
C ARG A 861 6.58 -93.85 16.21
N ALA A 862 5.55 -93.08 15.88
CA ALA A 862 5.29 -92.62 14.52
C ALA A 862 6.30 -91.54 14.05
N ALA A 863 6.88 -90.79 14.98
CA ALA A 863 7.92 -89.80 14.69
C ALA A 863 9.28 -90.45 14.36
N GLU A 864 9.67 -91.52 15.07
CA GLU A 864 10.90 -92.28 14.76
C GLU A 864 10.85 -92.96 13.38
N GLU A 865 9.67 -93.41 12.94
CA GLU A 865 9.46 -93.97 11.59
C GLU A 865 9.58 -92.91 10.48
N MET A 866 9.23 -91.64 10.75
CA MET A 866 9.39 -90.54 9.78
C MET A 866 10.83 -90.01 9.71
N GLU A 867 11.60 -90.06 10.80
CA GLU A 867 13.01 -89.66 10.79
C GLU A 867 13.88 -90.66 9.98
N ALA A 868 13.48 -91.93 9.95
CA ALA A 868 14.10 -92.96 9.11
C ALA A 868 13.87 -92.71 7.60
N VAL A 869 12.68 -92.23 7.23
CA VAL A 869 12.33 -91.85 5.84
C VAL A 869 13.08 -90.59 5.39
N GLY A 870 13.30 -89.63 6.31
CA GLY A 870 14.13 -88.44 6.05
C GLY A 870 15.61 -88.77 5.75
N LYS A 871 16.18 -89.77 6.43
CA LYS A 871 17.56 -90.25 6.17
C LYS A 871 17.71 -90.96 4.81
N GLU A 872 16.67 -91.62 4.31
CA GLU A 872 16.64 -92.20 2.95
C GLU A 872 16.58 -91.14 1.83
N MET A 873 15.89 -90.02 2.07
CA MET A 873 15.77 -88.92 1.11
C MET A 873 17.08 -88.12 0.98
N ALA A 874 17.85 -87.95 2.06
CA ALA A 874 19.18 -87.33 2.03
C ALA A 874 20.22 -88.16 1.23
N ALA A 875 20.08 -89.49 1.18
CA ALA A 875 20.94 -90.38 0.39
C ALA A 875 20.71 -90.26 -1.14
N SER A 876 19.62 -89.61 -1.57
CA SER A 876 19.22 -89.46 -2.98
C SER A 876 19.61 -88.11 -3.61
N GLY A 877 20.41 -87.28 -2.91
CA GLY A 877 21.07 -86.12 -3.50
C GLY A 877 20.21 -84.88 -3.73
N ILE A 878 19.06 -84.76 -3.05
CA ILE A 878 18.25 -83.53 -3.04
C ILE A 878 18.77 -82.61 -1.92
N PRO A 879 19.15 -81.35 -2.19
CA PRO A 879 19.65 -80.44 -1.15
C PRO A 879 18.53 -80.05 -0.18
N VAL A 880 18.76 -80.31 1.11
CA VAL A 880 17.97 -79.85 2.26
C VAL A 880 18.73 -78.70 2.90
N ASP A 881 18.10 -77.53 3.07
CA ASP A 881 18.70 -76.35 3.69
C ASP A 881 18.64 -76.50 5.24
N PRO A 882 19.79 -76.47 5.94
CA PRO A 882 19.88 -76.81 7.36
C PRO A 882 19.72 -75.57 8.24
N LEU A 883 18.48 -75.18 8.51
CA LEU A 883 18.10 -74.23 9.57
C LEU A 883 16.72 -74.56 10.13
N ASP A 884 16.57 -75.80 10.59
CA ASP A 884 16.38 -76.13 12.01
C ASP A 884 16.72 -77.62 12.11
N ALA A 885 17.71 -77.96 12.94
CA ALA A 885 18.44 -79.24 12.92
C ALA A 885 17.60 -80.51 12.70
#